data_AF-A0A7X0IKF6-F1
#
_entry.id   AF-A0A7X0IKF6-F1
#
_cell.length_a   1.000
_cell.length_b   1.000
_cell.length_c   1.000
_cell.angle_alpha   90.00
_cell.angle_beta   90.00
_cell.angle_gamma   90.00
#
_symmetry.space_group_name_H-M   'P 1'
#
loop_
_entity.id
_entity.type
_entity.pdbx_description
1 polymer ?
#
loop_
_entity_poly.entity_id
_entity_poly.type
_entity_poly.pdbx_seq_one_letter_code
_entity_poly.pdbx_strand_id
1 'polypeptide(L)'
;MIMPEAAGFGGVGGVGPLLESLVDDAGLFPPSLLPMSAAVRRHAEDEDGGSPVLTHRFLCPAGRLDELRATAIRPVRLGVILDAPEPVRLDVIAGEPLIEVELIEVRLPAGSSVEDVVRLVQVPEDARLFVEVPAGETHHVPAGVGLKVRCGGVTADHTPTAHELAGFFVHCVENGIPFKATAGLHHAVRHPDPSIGAYRHGFLNLLLAVCAAVEGRDPVPVLESMDRHELARRAGAVPVETARRARELFVSYGSCNTRTPVADLRTLGLVDGHRATATARPSSWVPGADSSGYTTANLPYGVFSLPGERARVGVRVGDQVLDLAPVLHDEVFASGSLNAFIARGRTAWHDTRRRVQRLLDAEAPEAAANRAALEPHLVPLERVRMHLPIEVGDYVDFYCSLEHATNLGRMFRPDENPLKPNWRHLPVGYHGRSGTVVVSGTPVVRPRGQRPPAAGGERPVFGPSVKLDIEAELGFVVGTPTGLGEPAGDFAEHVFGVALVNDWSARDIQAWEYVPLGPFLGKSFATSMSAWVTPLEALAHARLPGRAQEPEPLDYLRRRERWGLDIAMEVLLDGEVVSRPPYREMYWTPDQMLAHMTVNGARLRTGDLFASGTVSGPDAGQRGSFIEMTWNGAEPLKLADGRTRTFLEDGDTVTVTATAPGPDGTRIALGEVSGTVQPARTGQ
;
A
#
# COMPACT_ATOMS: atom_id res chain seq x y z
N MET A 1 37.91 22.49 23.59
CA MET A 1 36.89 22.61 24.65
C MET A 1 35.72 21.77 24.18
N ILE A 2 35.69 20.53 24.66
CA ILE A 2 34.91 19.40 24.14
C ILE A 2 33.58 19.41 24.89
N MET A 3 32.46 19.51 24.16
CA MET A 3 31.12 19.26 24.68
C MET A 3 30.86 17.75 24.63
N PRO A 4 30.22 17.13 25.64
CA PRO A 4 30.16 15.68 25.75
C PRO A 4 29.11 15.08 24.82
N GLU A 5 29.46 13.93 24.24
CA GLU A 5 28.58 13.01 23.53
C GLU A 5 27.43 12.55 24.45
N ALA A 6 26.19 12.68 23.97
CA ALA A 6 25.04 12.04 24.59
C ALA A 6 25.11 10.54 24.29
N ALA A 7 25.23 9.73 25.35
CA ALA A 7 25.30 8.29 25.30
C ALA A 7 24.11 7.68 24.54
N GLY A 8 24.40 7.01 23.43
CA GLY A 8 23.45 6.17 22.72
C GLY A 8 23.14 4.90 23.52
N PHE A 9 21.86 4.57 23.61
CA PHE A 9 21.41 3.26 24.07
C PHE A 9 20.76 2.51 22.91
N GLY A 10 21.32 1.34 22.62
CA GLY A 10 20.76 0.36 21.71
C GLY A 10 19.59 -0.40 22.34
N GLY A 11 18.57 -0.63 21.53
CA GLY A 11 17.46 -1.55 21.73
C GLY A 11 16.86 -1.83 20.36
N VAL A 12 16.72 -3.11 20.02
CA VAL A 12 16.33 -3.62 18.70
C VAL A 12 14.86 -3.26 18.39
N GLY A 13 14.60 -2.57 17.28
CA GLY A 13 13.30 -2.60 16.56
C GLY A 13 12.00 -2.28 17.31
N GLY A 14 12.00 -1.44 18.36
CA GLY A 14 10.83 -1.24 19.21
C GLY A 14 9.83 -0.15 18.75
N VAL A 15 8.54 -0.40 18.99
CA VAL A 15 7.54 0.67 19.10
C VAL A 15 7.92 1.58 20.27
N GLY A 16 7.86 2.90 20.09
CA GLY A 16 8.24 3.85 21.15
C GLY A 16 7.41 3.65 22.41
N PRO A 17 7.92 4.05 23.60
CA PRO A 17 7.28 3.78 24.90
C PRO A 17 5.85 4.31 24.99
N LEU A 18 5.51 5.29 24.16
CA LEU A 18 4.17 5.86 24.04
C LEU A 18 3.13 4.84 23.56
N LEU A 19 3.48 3.94 22.65
CA LEU A 19 2.54 3.05 21.95
C LEU A 19 2.70 1.57 22.33
N GLU A 20 3.73 1.25 23.11
CA GLU A 20 4.02 -0.10 23.58
C GLU A 20 2.93 -0.59 24.56
N SER A 21 2.50 -1.85 24.37
CA SER A 21 1.54 -2.55 25.23
C SER A 21 0.29 -1.70 25.55
N LEU A 22 -0.36 -1.15 24.52
CA LEU A 22 -1.46 -0.19 24.67
C LEU A 22 -2.85 -0.85 24.58
N VAL A 23 -3.00 -1.89 23.75
CA VAL A 23 -4.33 -2.41 23.36
C VAL A 23 -4.57 -3.79 23.97
N ASP A 24 -5.63 -3.92 24.77
CA ASP A 24 -6.12 -5.23 25.23
C ASP A 24 -7.10 -5.85 24.22
N ASP A 25 -7.11 -7.18 24.14
CA ASP A 25 -8.09 -7.92 23.34
C ASP A 25 -9.45 -7.92 24.05
N ALA A 26 -10.43 -7.23 23.46
CA ALA A 26 -11.82 -7.19 23.92
C ALA A 26 -12.79 -7.86 22.93
N GLY A 27 -12.38 -8.94 22.27
CA GLY A 27 -13.16 -9.62 21.21
C GLY A 27 -14.53 -10.12 21.61
N LEU A 28 -14.70 -10.46 22.89
CA LEU A 28 -15.97 -10.93 23.44
C LEU A 28 -17.02 -9.81 23.58
N PHE A 29 -16.63 -8.54 23.41
CA PHE A 29 -17.50 -7.39 23.64
C PHE A 29 -18.00 -6.78 22.32
N PRO A 30 -19.14 -6.06 22.34
CA PRO A 30 -19.63 -5.34 21.17
C PRO A 30 -18.62 -4.34 20.61
N PRO A 31 -18.63 -4.10 19.28
CA PRO A 31 -19.52 -4.70 18.28
C PRO A 31 -19.15 -6.12 17.80
N SER A 32 -17.95 -6.61 18.10
CA SER A 32 -17.47 -7.88 17.52
C SER A 32 -18.19 -9.11 18.07
N LEU A 33 -18.43 -9.18 19.39
CA LEU A 33 -19.17 -10.26 20.07
C LEU A 33 -18.73 -11.68 19.62
N LEU A 34 -17.42 -11.91 19.56
CA LEU A 34 -16.88 -13.20 19.12
C LEU A 34 -17.32 -14.33 20.07
N PRO A 35 -17.64 -15.53 19.54
CA PRO A 35 -17.69 -16.74 20.35
C PRO A 35 -16.34 -16.98 21.05
N MET A 36 -16.33 -17.60 22.24
CA MET A 36 -15.10 -17.77 23.03
C MET A 36 -13.99 -18.47 22.23
N SER A 37 -14.34 -19.53 21.49
CA SER A 37 -13.39 -20.27 20.66
C SER A 37 -12.79 -19.46 19.52
N ALA A 38 -13.51 -18.48 18.98
CA ALA A 38 -12.98 -17.56 17.98
C ALA A 38 -12.12 -16.48 18.63
N ALA A 39 -12.54 -15.96 19.78
CA ALA A 39 -11.81 -14.94 20.53
C ALA A 39 -10.46 -15.47 21.05
N VAL A 40 -10.43 -16.65 21.67
CA VAL A 40 -9.20 -17.31 22.15
C VAL A 40 -8.26 -17.63 20.99
N ARG A 41 -8.79 -18.08 19.84
CA ARG A 41 -7.97 -18.36 18.66
C ARG A 41 -7.33 -17.09 18.10
N ARG A 42 -8.10 -16.02 17.93
CA ARG A 42 -7.56 -14.73 17.48
C ARG A 42 -6.54 -14.20 18.47
N HIS A 43 -6.85 -14.27 19.76
CA HIS A 43 -5.91 -13.87 20.80
C HIS A 43 -4.59 -14.64 20.66
N ALA A 44 -4.67 -15.95 20.44
CA ALA A 44 -3.49 -16.79 20.23
C ALA A 44 -2.70 -16.37 18.97
N GLU A 45 -3.38 -16.13 17.85
CA GLU A 45 -2.77 -15.58 16.63
C GLU A 45 -2.09 -14.23 16.88
N ASP A 46 -2.67 -13.38 17.72
CA ASP A 46 -2.12 -12.07 18.06
C ASP A 46 -0.84 -12.19 18.91
N GLU A 47 -0.79 -13.09 19.91
CA GLU A 47 0.48 -13.33 20.65
C GLU A 47 1.54 -14.01 19.78
N ASP A 48 1.15 -14.91 18.87
CA ASP A 48 2.07 -15.50 17.90
C ASP A 48 2.62 -14.43 16.92
N GLY A 49 1.79 -13.43 16.60
CA GLY A 49 2.16 -12.29 15.78
C GLY A 49 3.06 -11.27 16.49
N GLY A 50 3.14 -11.30 17.83
CA GLY A 50 4.09 -10.53 18.63
C GLY A 50 4.03 -9.01 18.44
N SER A 51 2.86 -8.45 18.15
CA SER A 51 2.72 -7.00 17.92
C SER A 51 3.03 -6.21 19.20
N PRO A 52 4.07 -5.37 19.24
CA PRO A 52 4.46 -4.62 20.45
C PRO A 52 3.43 -3.56 20.88
N VAL A 53 2.45 -3.25 20.03
CA VAL A 53 1.32 -2.36 20.36
C VAL A 53 0.29 -3.06 21.25
N LEU A 54 0.17 -4.38 21.14
CA LEU A 54 -0.81 -5.15 21.90
C LEU A 54 -0.24 -5.47 23.28
N THR A 55 -1.10 -5.48 24.30
CA THR A 55 -0.71 -5.95 25.64
C THR A 55 -0.57 -7.46 25.71
N HIS A 56 -1.16 -8.17 24.75
CA HIS A 56 -1.43 -9.62 24.79
C HIS A 56 -2.20 -10.02 26.05
N ARG A 57 -3.10 -9.14 26.52
CA ARG A 57 -4.07 -9.43 27.57
C ARG A 57 -5.44 -9.68 26.95
N PHE A 58 -6.08 -10.77 27.34
CA PHE A 58 -7.44 -11.12 26.96
C PHE A 58 -8.43 -10.57 27.98
N LEU A 59 -9.47 -9.85 27.55
CA LEU A 59 -10.54 -9.39 28.43
C LEU A 59 -11.71 -10.37 28.42
N CYS A 60 -12.08 -10.88 29.60
CA CYS A 60 -13.19 -11.83 29.76
C CYS A 60 -14.19 -11.35 30.81
N PRO A 61 -15.51 -11.40 30.53
CA PRO A 61 -16.51 -11.24 31.57
C PRO A 61 -16.43 -12.38 32.59
N ALA A 62 -16.66 -12.06 33.87
CA ALA A 62 -16.57 -13.02 34.96
C ALA A 62 -17.55 -14.18 34.79
N GLY A 63 -18.76 -13.92 34.27
CA GLY A 63 -19.76 -14.95 33.98
C GLY A 63 -19.36 -15.94 32.87
N ARG A 64 -18.26 -15.71 32.14
CA ARG A 64 -17.80 -16.57 31.04
C ARG A 64 -16.43 -17.23 31.29
N LEU A 65 -15.93 -17.17 32.52
CA LEU A 65 -14.62 -17.72 32.86
C LEU A 65 -14.56 -19.25 32.71
N ASP A 66 -15.65 -19.97 32.99
CA ASP A 66 -15.70 -21.43 32.77
C ASP A 66 -15.67 -21.82 31.29
N GLU A 67 -16.26 -20.99 30.42
CA GLU A 67 -16.17 -21.19 28.97
C GLU A 67 -14.74 -20.95 28.47
N LEU A 68 -14.06 -19.93 29.00
CA LEU A 68 -12.64 -19.67 28.70
C LEU A 68 -11.77 -20.86 29.16
N ARG A 69 -11.98 -21.36 30.38
CA ARG A 69 -11.27 -22.52 30.93
C ARG A 69 -11.42 -23.75 30.05
N ALA A 70 -12.62 -24.03 29.54
CA ALA A 70 -12.87 -25.17 28.66
C ALA A 70 -12.23 -25.02 27.26
N THR A 71 -11.86 -23.80 26.87
CA THR A 71 -11.43 -23.46 25.51
C THR A 71 -9.93 -23.14 25.41
N ALA A 72 -9.33 -22.62 26.48
CA ALA A 72 -7.93 -22.22 26.50
C ALA A 72 -7.02 -23.46 26.41
N ILE A 73 -6.10 -23.44 25.45
CA ILE A 73 -5.12 -24.52 25.22
C ILE A 73 -3.69 -24.11 25.59
N ARG A 74 -3.50 -22.87 26.03
CA ARG A 74 -2.22 -22.27 26.45
C ARG A 74 -2.43 -21.22 27.53
N PRO A 75 -1.38 -20.78 28.25
CA PRO A 75 -1.50 -19.72 29.24
C PRO A 75 -2.09 -18.44 28.64
N VAL A 76 -3.04 -17.81 29.35
CA VAL A 76 -3.69 -16.56 28.94
C VAL A 76 -3.53 -15.53 30.05
N ARG A 77 -2.96 -14.37 29.70
CA ARG A 77 -2.92 -13.18 30.57
C ARG A 77 -4.29 -12.50 30.53
N LEU A 78 -4.95 -12.45 31.67
CA LEU A 78 -6.38 -12.19 31.76
C LEU A 78 -6.69 -10.86 32.46
N GLY A 79 -7.56 -10.07 31.83
CA GLY A 79 -8.32 -9.01 32.49
C GLY A 79 -9.76 -9.45 32.70
N VAL A 80 -10.22 -9.48 33.95
CA VAL A 80 -11.57 -9.95 34.29
C VAL A 80 -12.50 -8.74 34.43
N ILE A 81 -13.62 -8.74 33.70
CA ILE A 81 -14.67 -7.73 33.87
C ILE A 81 -15.77 -8.32 34.76
N LEU A 82 -16.00 -7.73 35.93
CA LEU A 82 -17.06 -8.14 36.84
C LEU A 82 -18.42 -7.69 36.30
N ASP A 83 -19.13 -8.61 35.66
CA ASP A 83 -20.43 -8.42 35.02
C ASP A 83 -21.59 -9.11 35.77
N ALA A 84 -21.29 -9.78 36.89
CA ALA A 84 -22.26 -10.51 37.70
C ALA A 84 -22.53 -9.81 39.06
N PRO A 85 -23.77 -9.85 39.57
CA PRO A 85 -24.13 -9.31 40.89
C PRO A 85 -23.67 -10.19 42.07
N GLU A 86 -23.28 -11.44 41.82
CA GLU A 86 -22.83 -12.38 42.84
C GLU A 86 -21.30 -12.31 43.06
N PRO A 87 -20.80 -12.62 44.28
CA PRO A 87 -19.36 -12.62 44.55
C PRO A 87 -18.63 -13.67 43.68
N VAL A 88 -17.81 -13.19 42.74
CA VAL A 88 -16.96 -14.05 41.91
C VAL A 88 -15.75 -14.48 42.76
N ARG A 89 -15.59 -15.78 42.96
CA ARG A 89 -14.44 -16.38 43.68
C ARG A 89 -13.20 -16.38 42.80
N LEU A 90 -12.59 -15.22 42.64
CA LEU A 90 -11.38 -15.01 41.83
C LEU A 90 -10.16 -15.77 42.35
N ASP A 91 -10.16 -16.12 43.65
CA ASP A 91 -9.18 -16.97 44.32
C ASP A 91 -9.13 -18.40 43.76
N VAL A 92 -10.25 -18.91 43.26
CA VAL A 92 -10.33 -20.25 42.62
C VAL A 92 -9.82 -20.21 41.17
N ILE A 93 -9.72 -19.02 40.57
CA ILE A 93 -9.37 -18.83 39.16
C ILE A 93 -7.89 -18.51 38.98
N ALA A 94 -7.30 -17.76 39.92
CA ALA A 94 -5.88 -17.45 39.95
C ALA A 94 -4.96 -18.66 40.22
N GLY A 95 -5.51 -19.79 40.68
CA GLY A 95 -4.77 -21.04 40.93
C GLY A 95 -4.68 -22.00 39.73
N GLU A 96 -5.19 -21.63 38.56
CA GLU A 96 -5.27 -22.49 37.38
C GLU A 96 -4.00 -22.40 36.51
N PRO A 97 -3.46 -23.53 35.99
CA PRO A 97 -2.17 -23.52 35.27
C PRO A 97 -2.13 -22.69 33.98
N LEU A 98 -3.29 -22.41 33.37
CA LEU A 98 -3.41 -21.74 32.07
C LEU A 98 -4.00 -20.33 32.16
N ILE A 99 -4.27 -19.80 33.36
CA ILE A 99 -4.90 -18.49 33.52
C ILE A 99 -4.09 -17.65 34.51
N GLU A 100 -3.63 -16.49 34.06
CA GLU A 100 -2.93 -15.51 34.88
C GLU A 100 -3.79 -14.24 34.98
N VAL A 101 -4.40 -13.99 36.13
CA VAL A 101 -5.25 -12.79 36.33
C VAL A 101 -4.37 -11.59 36.64
N GLU A 102 -4.26 -10.64 35.71
CA GLU A 102 -3.43 -9.43 35.89
C GLU A 102 -4.24 -8.19 36.30
N LEU A 103 -5.51 -8.12 35.90
CA LEU A 103 -6.37 -7.01 36.31
C LEU A 103 -7.85 -7.40 36.43
N ILE A 104 -8.57 -6.61 37.21
CA ILE A 104 -10.00 -6.70 37.43
C ILE A 104 -10.63 -5.36 37.11
N GLU A 105 -11.71 -5.36 36.34
CA GLU A 105 -12.49 -4.18 35.99
C GLU A 105 -13.91 -4.31 36.54
N VAL A 106 -14.39 -3.27 37.22
CA VAL A 106 -15.72 -3.25 37.82
C VAL A 106 -16.38 -1.91 37.58
N ARG A 107 -17.69 -1.89 37.31
CA ARG A 107 -18.45 -0.64 37.20
C ARG A 107 -18.78 -0.08 38.58
N LEU A 108 -18.58 1.22 38.79
CA LEU A 108 -19.02 1.89 40.01
C LEU A 108 -20.55 1.82 40.12
N PRO A 109 -21.11 1.18 41.16
CA PRO A 109 -22.56 1.18 41.37
C PRO A 109 -23.07 2.58 41.71
N ALA A 110 -24.29 2.90 41.27
CA ALA A 110 -24.90 4.19 41.58
C ALA A 110 -24.98 4.41 43.10
N GLY A 111 -24.53 5.58 43.56
CA GLY A 111 -24.54 5.96 44.98
C GLY A 111 -23.45 5.32 45.83
N SER A 112 -22.49 4.59 45.24
CA SER A 112 -21.32 4.05 45.94
C SER A 112 -20.08 4.89 45.67
N SER A 113 -19.11 4.86 46.59
CA SER A 113 -17.77 5.41 46.39
C SER A 113 -16.79 4.36 45.83
N VAL A 114 -15.63 4.80 45.33
CA VAL A 114 -14.56 3.88 44.91
C VAL A 114 -14.09 3.05 46.10
N GLU A 115 -14.02 3.63 47.30
CA GLU A 115 -13.70 2.95 48.56
C GLU A 115 -14.67 1.82 48.87
N ASP A 116 -15.97 2.01 48.63
CA ASP A 116 -16.98 0.99 48.88
C ASP A 116 -16.76 -0.21 47.97
N VAL A 117 -16.42 0.02 46.70
CA VAL A 117 -16.11 -1.05 45.74
C VAL A 117 -14.86 -1.82 46.16
N VAL A 118 -13.81 -1.12 46.59
CA VAL A 118 -12.55 -1.74 47.04
C VAL A 118 -12.76 -2.66 48.25
N ARG A 119 -13.69 -2.32 49.15
CA ARG A 119 -14.03 -3.17 50.31
C ARG A 119 -14.78 -4.45 49.92
N LEU A 120 -15.44 -4.45 48.77
CA LEU A 120 -16.32 -5.54 48.33
C LEU A 120 -15.64 -6.47 47.32
N VAL A 121 -14.70 -5.96 46.52
CA VAL A 121 -14.00 -6.74 45.49
C VAL A 121 -12.75 -7.40 46.08
N GLN A 122 -12.69 -8.73 46.04
CA GLN A 122 -11.50 -9.49 46.37
C GLN A 122 -10.54 -9.49 45.19
N VAL A 123 -9.38 -8.86 45.35
CA VAL A 123 -8.35 -8.72 44.31
C VAL A 123 -7.18 -9.67 44.65
N PRO A 124 -6.76 -10.56 43.74
CA PRO A 124 -5.54 -11.36 43.91
C PRO A 124 -4.31 -10.47 44.14
N GLU A 125 -3.31 -10.98 44.87
CA GLU A 125 -2.14 -10.19 45.31
C GLU A 125 -1.39 -9.49 44.16
N ASP A 126 -1.28 -10.15 43.01
CA ASP A 126 -0.59 -9.63 41.81
C ASP A 126 -1.50 -8.91 40.80
N ALA A 127 -2.80 -8.81 41.08
CA ALA A 127 -3.78 -8.21 40.19
C ALA A 127 -4.08 -6.74 40.54
N ARG A 128 -4.38 -5.94 39.51
CA ARG A 128 -4.77 -4.52 39.67
C ARG A 128 -6.27 -4.33 39.54
N LEU A 129 -6.87 -3.49 40.39
CA LEU A 129 -8.29 -3.13 40.30
C LEU A 129 -8.49 -1.82 39.54
N PHE A 130 -9.39 -1.82 38.56
CA PHE A 130 -9.84 -0.62 37.84
C PHE A 130 -11.35 -0.43 37.97
N VAL A 131 -11.78 0.74 38.44
CA VAL A 131 -13.20 1.06 38.64
C VAL A 131 -13.70 1.98 37.52
N GLU A 132 -14.72 1.54 36.75
CA GLU A 132 -15.36 2.34 35.70
C GLU A 132 -16.20 3.45 36.32
N VAL A 133 -15.80 4.71 36.07
CA VAL A 133 -16.42 5.94 36.57
C VAL A 133 -16.82 6.89 35.43
N PRO A 134 -17.79 7.80 35.65
CA PRO A 134 -18.12 8.83 34.67
C PRO A 134 -16.96 9.81 34.43
N ALA A 135 -16.73 10.24 33.19
CA ALA A 135 -15.63 11.15 32.84
C ALA A 135 -15.78 12.55 33.46
N GLY A 136 -17.00 13.02 33.70
CA GLY A 136 -17.29 14.35 34.24
C GLY A 136 -17.20 14.47 35.77
N GLU A 137 -16.86 13.38 36.48
CA GLU A 137 -16.84 13.33 37.93
C GLU A 137 -15.42 13.12 38.47
N THR A 138 -15.12 13.74 39.61
CA THR A 138 -13.87 13.51 40.34
C THR A 138 -14.13 12.58 41.51
N HIS A 139 -13.22 11.64 41.73
CA HIS A 139 -13.34 10.64 42.79
C HIS A 139 -12.06 10.61 43.61
N HIS A 140 -12.21 10.43 44.92
CA HIS A 140 -11.11 9.99 45.76
C HIS A 140 -10.82 8.52 45.42
N VAL A 141 -9.55 8.17 45.25
CA VAL A 141 -9.11 6.84 44.82
C VAL A 141 -8.09 6.30 45.79
N PRO A 142 -8.33 5.15 46.44
CA PRO A 142 -7.36 4.52 47.33
C PRO A 142 -6.07 4.14 46.60
N ALA A 143 -4.95 4.13 47.32
CA ALA A 143 -3.66 3.73 46.76
C ALA A 143 -3.72 2.31 46.17
N GLY A 144 -3.13 2.11 45.00
CA GLY A 144 -3.12 0.82 44.29
C GLY A 144 -4.35 0.57 43.41
N VAL A 145 -5.35 1.46 43.42
CA VAL A 145 -6.57 1.36 42.60
C VAL A 145 -6.46 2.30 41.39
N GLY A 146 -6.90 1.83 40.23
CA GLY A 146 -7.01 2.62 39.03
C GLY A 146 -8.45 2.97 38.66
N LEU A 147 -8.61 3.92 37.74
CA LEU A 147 -9.91 4.28 37.19
C LEU A 147 -10.09 3.72 35.78
N LYS A 148 -11.33 3.59 35.33
CA LYS A 148 -11.65 3.24 33.95
C LYS A 148 -12.66 4.25 33.42
N VAL A 149 -12.43 4.78 32.23
CA VAL A 149 -13.33 5.75 31.61
C VAL A 149 -13.93 5.18 30.34
N ARG A 150 -15.22 5.43 30.14
CA ARG A 150 -15.93 5.09 28.91
C ARG A 150 -15.81 6.25 27.92
N CYS A 151 -15.40 5.96 26.70
CA CYS A 151 -15.15 6.99 25.66
C CYS A 151 -16.20 6.97 24.54
N GLY A 152 -17.20 6.09 24.61
CA GLY A 152 -18.29 6.05 23.64
C GLY A 152 -19.34 4.98 23.92
N GLY A 153 -20.43 5.03 23.15
CA GLY A 153 -21.52 4.06 23.20
C GLY A 153 -22.39 4.07 21.94
N VAL A 154 -23.58 3.49 22.05
CA VAL A 154 -24.56 3.33 20.96
C VAL A 154 -25.44 4.56 20.75
N THR A 155 -25.37 5.55 21.64
CA THR A 155 -26.09 6.82 21.57
C THR A 155 -25.13 7.97 21.91
N ALA A 156 -25.46 9.19 21.48
CA ALA A 156 -24.61 10.36 21.65
C ALA A 156 -24.30 10.67 23.13
N ASP A 157 -25.27 10.49 24.02
CA ASP A 157 -25.18 10.73 25.47
C ASP A 157 -24.24 9.74 26.19
N HIS A 158 -23.90 8.62 25.55
CA HIS A 158 -22.88 7.70 26.06
C HIS A 158 -21.45 8.05 25.61
N THR A 159 -21.27 9.16 24.89
CA THR A 159 -19.96 9.65 24.44
C THR A 159 -19.60 10.91 25.20
N PRO A 160 -18.62 10.88 26.13
CA PRO A 160 -18.24 12.08 26.87
C PRO A 160 -17.67 13.13 25.92
N THR A 161 -17.84 14.39 26.29
CA THR A 161 -17.24 15.53 25.58
C THR A 161 -15.72 15.54 25.75
N ALA A 162 -15.03 16.29 24.88
CA ALA A 162 -13.59 16.51 25.01
C ALA A 162 -13.22 17.18 26.35
N HIS A 163 -14.11 18.03 26.88
CA HIS A 163 -13.90 18.72 28.16
C HIS A 163 -14.01 17.77 29.36
N GLU A 164 -14.99 16.87 29.36
CA GLU A 164 -15.12 15.84 30.41
C GLU A 164 -13.92 14.89 30.40
N LEU A 165 -13.49 14.42 29.23
CA LEU A 165 -12.27 13.59 29.13
C LEU A 165 -11.01 14.34 29.56
N ALA A 166 -10.87 15.63 29.19
CA ALA A 166 -9.74 16.44 29.62
C ALA A 166 -9.71 16.62 31.15
N GLY A 167 -10.86 16.90 31.77
CA GLY A 167 -10.99 16.98 33.22
C GLY A 167 -10.60 15.68 33.92
N PHE A 168 -11.06 14.54 33.38
CA PHE A 168 -10.68 13.21 33.86
C PHE A 168 -9.16 12.96 33.77
N PHE A 169 -8.53 13.31 32.64
CA PHE A 169 -7.08 13.12 32.47
C PHE A 169 -6.26 14.02 33.40
N VAL A 170 -6.66 15.28 33.56
CA VAL A 170 -6.02 16.21 34.50
C VAL A 170 -6.12 15.67 35.93
N HIS A 171 -7.33 15.25 36.36
CA HIS A 171 -7.53 14.66 37.69
C HIS A 171 -6.62 13.44 37.92
N CYS A 172 -6.52 12.55 36.93
CA CYS A 172 -5.65 11.37 37.04
C CYS A 172 -4.17 11.74 37.08
N VAL A 173 -3.72 12.72 36.27
CA VAL A 173 -2.33 13.17 36.24
C VAL A 173 -1.92 13.83 37.55
N GLU A 174 -2.75 14.75 38.07
CA GLU A 174 -2.49 15.50 39.31
C GLU A 174 -2.41 14.58 40.53
N ASN A 175 -3.24 13.54 40.58
CA ASN A 175 -3.30 12.61 41.70
C ASN A 175 -2.49 11.33 41.47
N GLY A 176 -1.81 11.19 40.33
CA GLY A 176 -1.01 10.01 40.01
C GLY A 176 -1.84 8.72 39.87
N ILE A 177 -3.11 8.82 39.46
CA ILE A 177 -4.05 7.70 39.39
C ILE A 177 -3.88 7.01 38.03
N PRO A 178 -3.50 5.72 37.98
CA PRO A 178 -3.48 4.99 36.73
C PRO A 178 -4.90 4.73 36.25
N PHE A 179 -5.12 4.75 34.94
CA PHE A 179 -6.43 4.55 34.37
C PHE A 179 -6.43 3.75 33.07
N LYS A 180 -7.62 3.24 32.72
CA LYS A 180 -7.90 2.56 31.46
C LYS A 180 -9.03 3.25 30.72
N ALA A 181 -9.13 2.99 29.42
CA ALA A 181 -10.24 3.46 28.60
C ALA A 181 -11.01 2.30 27.99
N THR A 182 -12.29 2.52 27.66
CA THR A 182 -13.13 1.51 27.00
C THR A 182 -14.15 2.15 26.08
N ALA A 183 -14.59 1.38 25.07
CA ALA A 183 -15.66 1.69 24.14
C ALA A 183 -15.45 2.94 23.27
N GLY A 184 -15.82 2.85 21.99
CA GLY A 184 -15.78 3.98 21.05
C GLY A 184 -14.40 4.30 20.45
N LEU A 185 -13.32 3.63 20.87
CA LEU A 185 -11.94 3.86 20.42
C LEU A 185 -11.54 2.94 19.25
N HIS A 186 -12.30 2.98 18.16
CA HIS A 186 -12.07 2.10 17.00
C HIS A 186 -10.95 2.58 16.07
N HIS A 187 -10.69 3.88 16.04
CA HIS A 187 -9.73 4.50 15.14
C HIS A 187 -8.70 5.34 15.88
N ALA A 188 -7.53 5.55 15.27
CA ALA A 188 -6.46 6.35 15.88
C ALA A 188 -6.89 7.81 16.08
N VAL A 189 -7.63 8.36 15.13
CA VAL A 189 -7.96 9.80 15.09
C VAL A 189 -9.47 10.01 15.23
N ARG A 190 -9.84 11.08 15.93
CA ARG A 190 -11.23 11.54 16.07
C ARG A 190 -11.89 11.72 14.70
N HIS A 191 -13.15 11.30 14.60
CA HIS A 191 -13.91 11.31 13.36
C HIS A 191 -15.41 11.44 13.63
N PRO A 192 -16.19 11.98 12.68
CA PRO A 192 -17.64 12.02 12.81
C PRO A 192 -18.24 10.62 12.70
N ASP A 193 -19.27 10.32 13.49
CA ASP A 193 -20.13 9.16 13.33
C ASP A 193 -21.58 9.58 13.10
N PRO A 194 -22.05 9.57 11.83
CA PRO A 194 -23.41 9.92 11.48
C PRO A 194 -24.48 9.03 12.11
N SER A 195 -24.16 7.77 12.47
CA SER A 195 -25.13 6.81 13.01
C SER A 195 -25.65 7.18 14.41
N ILE A 196 -24.84 7.92 15.17
CA ILE A 196 -25.18 8.41 16.50
C ILE A 196 -25.27 9.95 16.56
N GLY A 197 -24.98 10.64 15.46
CA GLY A 197 -25.00 12.10 15.38
C GLY A 197 -23.95 12.79 16.27
N ALA A 198 -22.81 12.13 16.51
CA ALA A 198 -21.75 12.62 17.40
C ALA A 198 -20.35 12.34 16.82
N TYR A 199 -19.31 12.92 17.42
CA TYR A 199 -17.93 12.59 17.10
C TYR A 199 -17.44 11.43 17.96
N ARG A 200 -16.72 10.48 17.37
CA ARG A 200 -15.99 9.46 18.11
C ARG A 200 -14.57 9.92 18.39
N HIS A 201 -14.09 9.67 19.61
CA HIS A 201 -12.71 9.95 19.98
C HIS A 201 -11.74 8.96 19.34
N GLY A 202 -10.53 9.43 19.04
CA GLY A 202 -9.44 8.58 18.57
C GLY A 202 -8.51 8.16 19.71
N PHE A 203 -8.02 6.92 19.72
CA PHE A 203 -7.11 6.48 20.79
C PHE A 203 -5.78 7.25 20.80
N LEU A 204 -5.31 7.74 19.65
CA LEU A 204 -4.13 8.60 19.57
C LEU A 204 -4.41 10.00 20.13
N ASN A 205 -5.62 10.52 19.91
CA ASN A 205 -6.04 11.79 20.53
C ASN A 205 -5.97 11.69 22.05
N LEU A 206 -6.53 10.62 22.64
CA LEU A 206 -6.50 10.39 24.08
C LEU A 206 -5.06 10.33 24.60
N LEU A 207 -4.22 9.52 23.95
CA LEU A 207 -2.84 9.32 24.36
C LEU A 207 -2.03 10.62 24.35
N LEU A 208 -2.18 11.44 23.30
CA LEU A 208 -1.51 12.73 23.20
C LEU A 208 -2.13 13.79 24.13
N ALA A 209 -3.40 13.67 24.46
CA ALA A 209 -4.08 14.52 25.44
C ALA A 209 -3.56 14.25 26.86
N VAL A 210 -3.27 12.99 27.21
CA VAL A 210 -2.59 12.64 28.46
C VAL A 210 -1.17 13.21 28.48
N CYS A 211 -0.42 13.12 27.38
CA CYS A 211 0.89 13.77 27.28
C CYS A 211 0.79 15.29 27.48
N ALA A 212 -0.24 15.94 26.94
CA ALA A 212 -0.50 17.35 27.17
C ALA A 212 -0.74 17.65 28.66
N ALA A 213 -1.60 16.87 29.33
CA ALA A 213 -1.86 17.01 30.76
C ALA A 213 -0.59 16.80 31.62
N VAL A 214 0.24 15.79 31.29
CA VAL A 214 1.53 15.54 31.96
C VAL A 214 2.49 16.74 31.83
N GLU A 215 2.44 17.44 30.70
CA GLU A 215 3.24 18.65 30.46
C GLU A 215 2.58 19.94 30.99
N GLY A 216 1.44 19.84 31.70
CA GLY A 216 0.69 20.99 32.21
C GLY A 216 -0.02 21.81 31.12
N ARG A 217 -0.24 21.23 29.94
CA ARG A 217 -0.94 21.84 28.80
C ARG A 217 -2.40 21.39 28.75
N ASP A 218 -3.25 22.24 28.19
CA ASP A 218 -4.67 21.92 27.98
C ASP A 218 -4.85 20.71 27.02
N PRO A 219 -5.51 19.62 27.44
CA PRO A 219 -5.78 18.46 26.61
C PRO A 219 -6.86 18.66 25.54
N VAL A 220 -7.78 19.61 25.73
CA VAL A 220 -8.99 19.76 24.88
C VAL A 220 -8.66 19.95 23.39
N PRO A 221 -7.70 20.81 22.97
CA PRO A 221 -7.38 20.98 21.55
C PRO A 221 -6.86 19.70 20.90
N VAL A 222 -6.16 18.85 21.65
CA VAL A 222 -5.69 17.55 21.15
C VAL A 222 -6.85 16.58 20.97
N LEU A 223 -7.79 16.57 21.93
CA LEU A 223 -9.00 15.74 21.87
C LEU A 223 -9.96 16.15 20.75
N GLU A 224 -9.96 17.41 20.34
CA GLU A 224 -10.83 17.92 19.26
C GLU A 224 -10.21 17.84 17.86
N SER A 225 -8.88 17.63 17.75
CA SER A 225 -8.22 17.55 16.44
C SER A 225 -8.63 16.32 15.64
N MET A 226 -8.96 16.54 14.37
CA MET A 226 -9.17 15.51 13.35
C MET A 226 -8.01 15.45 12.34
N ASP A 227 -6.97 16.28 12.52
CA ASP A 227 -5.82 16.32 11.62
C ASP A 227 -4.85 15.16 11.91
N ARG A 228 -4.94 14.15 11.07
CA ARG A 228 -4.11 12.93 11.14
C ARG A 228 -2.62 13.23 11.04
N HIS A 229 -2.22 14.18 10.21
CA HIS A 229 -0.80 14.50 10.00
C HIS A 229 -0.26 15.28 11.19
N GLU A 230 -1.04 16.21 11.73
CA GLU A 230 -0.70 16.91 12.95
C GLU A 230 -0.50 15.95 14.12
N LEU A 231 -1.46 15.05 14.36
CA LEU A 231 -1.40 14.10 15.47
C LEU A 231 -0.23 13.13 15.31
N ALA A 232 0.05 12.64 14.10
CA ALA A 232 1.22 11.81 13.83
C ALA A 232 2.54 12.55 14.09
N ARG A 233 2.66 13.81 13.65
CA ARG A 233 3.85 14.64 13.97
C ARG A 233 4.01 14.86 15.47
N ARG A 234 2.91 15.17 16.17
CA ARG A 234 2.91 15.36 17.63
C ARG A 234 3.35 14.09 18.34
N ALA A 235 2.82 12.93 17.96
CA ALA A 235 3.21 11.63 18.50
C ALA A 235 4.70 11.33 18.29
N GLY A 236 5.24 11.63 17.10
CA GLY A 236 6.66 11.46 16.82
C GLY A 236 7.59 12.44 17.56
N ALA A 237 7.03 13.49 18.20
CA ALA A 237 7.77 14.55 18.89
C ALA A 237 7.59 14.53 20.43
N VAL A 238 6.80 13.60 20.98
CA VAL A 238 6.62 13.48 22.43
C VAL A 238 7.97 13.09 23.08
N PRO A 239 8.45 13.83 24.10
CA PRO A 239 9.65 13.46 24.84
C PRO A 239 9.49 12.09 25.51
N VAL A 240 10.57 11.29 25.54
CA VAL A 240 10.54 9.93 26.12
C VAL A 240 10.04 9.90 27.57
N GLU A 241 10.44 10.88 28.38
CA GLU A 241 9.98 10.97 29.78
C GLU A 241 8.49 11.32 29.88
N THR A 242 7.99 12.22 29.02
CA THR A 242 6.54 12.47 28.91
C THR A 242 5.80 11.21 28.50
N ALA A 243 6.32 10.47 27.50
CA ALA A 243 5.71 9.25 27.02
C ALA A 243 5.63 8.17 28.10
N ARG A 244 6.73 7.94 28.83
CA ARG A 244 6.78 7.01 29.97
C ARG A 244 5.79 7.41 31.05
N ARG A 245 5.80 8.68 31.47
CA ARG A 245 4.88 9.17 32.51
C ARG A 245 3.42 9.07 32.08
N ALA A 246 3.12 9.41 30.83
CA ALA A 246 1.77 9.27 30.28
C ALA A 246 1.31 7.80 30.26
N ARG A 247 2.22 6.85 30.05
CA ARG A 247 1.91 5.41 29.97
C ARG A 247 1.95 4.67 31.30
N GLU A 248 2.62 5.21 32.32
CA GLU A 248 2.39 4.83 33.71
C GLU A 248 0.95 5.11 34.15
N LEU A 249 0.41 6.23 33.68
CA LEU A 249 -0.95 6.69 34.00
C LEU A 249 -1.99 6.03 33.11
N PHE A 250 -1.99 6.28 31.81
CA PHE A 250 -2.89 5.60 30.88
C PHE A 250 -2.32 4.21 30.62
N VAL A 251 -2.93 3.17 31.18
CA VAL A 251 -2.41 1.79 31.19
C VAL A 251 -2.73 1.05 29.89
N SER A 252 -4.00 0.98 29.51
CA SER A 252 -4.42 0.36 28.25
C SER A 252 -5.89 0.70 27.94
N TYR A 253 -6.33 0.31 26.74
CA TYR A 253 -7.75 0.30 26.41
C TYR A 253 -8.16 -0.99 25.70
N GLY A 254 -9.42 -1.40 25.87
CA GLY A 254 -9.96 -2.59 25.22
C GLY A 254 -10.41 -2.31 23.79
N SER A 255 -9.97 -3.14 22.83
CA SER A 255 -10.45 -3.10 21.44
C SER A 255 -11.14 -4.41 21.05
N CYS A 256 -12.34 -4.32 20.47
CA CYS A 256 -13.05 -5.50 19.96
C CYS A 256 -12.36 -6.11 18.72
N ASN A 257 -11.51 -5.33 18.05
CA ASN A 257 -10.67 -5.74 16.93
C ASN A 257 -9.23 -5.25 17.16
N THR A 258 -8.32 -6.19 17.42
CA THR A 258 -6.90 -5.92 17.70
C THR A 258 -6.11 -5.50 16.45
N ARG A 259 -6.59 -5.82 15.25
CA ARG A 259 -5.90 -5.47 13.98
C ARG A 259 -6.09 -4.01 13.60
N THR A 260 -7.27 -3.43 13.84
CA THR A 260 -7.59 -2.04 13.43
C THR A 260 -6.66 -1.00 14.05
N PRO A 261 -6.40 -0.99 15.37
CA PRO A 261 -5.48 -0.02 15.97
C PRO A 261 -4.07 -0.09 15.42
N VAL A 262 -3.56 -1.30 15.18
CA VAL A 262 -2.23 -1.52 14.60
C VAL A 262 -2.19 -1.01 13.16
N ALA A 263 -3.22 -1.31 12.35
CA ALA A 263 -3.33 -0.83 10.97
C ALA A 263 -3.42 0.70 10.87
N ASP A 264 -4.20 1.34 11.75
CA ASP A 264 -4.30 2.80 11.80
C ASP A 264 -2.95 3.44 12.17
N LEU A 265 -2.24 2.90 13.17
CA LEU A 265 -0.91 3.39 13.55
C LEU A 265 0.12 3.19 12.42
N ARG A 266 0.04 2.10 11.65
CA ARG A 266 0.85 1.89 10.44
C ARG A 266 0.56 2.92 9.37
N THR A 267 -0.72 3.20 9.14
CA THR A 267 -1.17 4.21 8.16
C THR A 267 -0.65 5.61 8.55
N LEU A 268 -0.55 5.90 9.84
CA LEU A 268 0.04 7.13 10.37
C LEU A 268 1.57 7.14 10.42
N GLY A 269 2.24 6.02 10.06
CA GLY A 269 3.69 5.88 10.12
C GLY A 269 4.27 5.87 11.54
N LEU A 270 3.46 5.51 12.55
CA LEU A 270 3.84 5.51 13.97
C LEU A 270 4.31 4.15 14.48
N VAL A 271 3.89 3.07 13.83
CA VAL A 271 4.37 1.70 14.05
C VAL A 271 4.60 1.08 12.68
N ASP A 272 5.61 0.25 12.54
CA ASP A 272 6.11 -0.22 11.24
C ASP A 272 6.33 0.92 10.21
N GLY A 273 6.91 2.02 10.70
CA GLY A 273 7.72 2.94 9.92
C GLY A 273 9.14 2.89 10.47
N HIS A 274 10.11 2.43 9.67
CA HIS A 274 11.54 2.55 9.95
C HIS A 274 11.85 4.03 10.29
N ARG A 275 11.96 4.38 11.58
CA ARG A 275 12.79 5.52 11.98
C ARG A 275 14.22 5.02 11.95
N ALA A 276 14.97 5.54 10.98
CA ALA A 276 16.37 5.24 10.71
C ALA A 276 17.20 5.19 12.00
N THR A 277 17.41 3.98 12.50
CA THR A 277 18.61 3.62 13.24
C THR A 277 19.46 2.84 12.25
N ALA A 278 20.71 3.26 12.09
CA ALA A 278 21.60 2.70 11.09
C ALA A 278 22.03 1.27 11.48
N THR A 279 21.20 0.27 11.25
CA THR A 279 21.59 -1.16 11.29
C THR A 279 20.77 -2.02 10.34
N ALA A 280 21.49 -2.65 9.40
CA ALA A 280 21.15 -3.73 8.47
C ALA A 280 20.01 -3.50 7.45
N ARG A 281 20.40 -3.42 6.17
CA ARG A 281 19.50 -3.55 5.01
C ARG A 281 18.76 -4.89 5.10
N PRO A 282 17.47 -4.99 4.71
CA PRO A 282 16.82 -6.29 4.59
C PRO A 282 17.63 -7.17 3.63
N SER A 283 18.24 -8.21 4.18
CA SER A 283 19.17 -9.09 3.49
C SER A 283 18.46 -10.35 3.04
N SER A 284 18.59 -10.69 1.77
CA SER A 284 18.17 -11.98 1.25
C SER A 284 19.28 -13.01 1.42
N TRP A 285 18.94 -14.26 1.78
CA TRP A 285 19.93 -15.34 1.72
C TRP A 285 20.24 -15.76 0.27
N VAL A 286 19.50 -15.26 -0.73
CA VAL A 286 19.75 -15.48 -2.16
C VAL A 286 20.95 -14.64 -2.61
N PRO A 287 22.03 -15.27 -3.11
CA PRO A 287 23.24 -14.55 -3.52
C PRO A 287 22.96 -13.44 -4.56
N GLY A 288 23.51 -12.25 -4.33
CA GLY A 288 23.44 -11.11 -5.26
C GLY A 288 22.11 -10.36 -5.29
N ALA A 289 21.07 -10.84 -4.58
CA ALA A 289 19.74 -10.22 -4.61
C ALA A 289 19.76 -8.77 -4.11
N ASP A 290 20.46 -8.49 -3.01
CA ASP A 290 20.45 -7.18 -2.34
C ASP A 290 21.09 -6.05 -3.17
N SER A 291 21.94 -6.40 -4.14
CA SER A 291 22.61 -5.45 -5.04
C SER A 291 21.96 -5.34 -6.43
N SER A 292 20.94 -6.16 -6.73
CA SER A 292 20.40 -6.31 -8.09
C SER A 292 19.29 -5.33 -8.48
N GLY A 293 18.72 -4.60 -7.51
CA GLY A 293 17.44 -3.88 -7.68
C GLY A 293 16.20 -4.80 -7.66
N TYR A 294 16.38 -6.13 -7.64
CA TYR A 294 15.36 -7.15 -7.43
C TYR A 294 15.52 -7.77 -6.04
N THR A 295 15.50 -6.90 -5.02
CA THR A 295 15.63 -7.28 -3.61
C THR A 295 14.33 -7.88 -3.07
N THR A 296 14.32 -8.31 -1.81
CA THR A 296 13.11 -8.72 -1.07
C THR A 296 12.10 -7.57 -0.90
N ALA A 297 12.52 -6.32 -1.07
CA ALA A 297 11.64 -5.16 -1.14
C ALA A 297 11.00 -4.96 -2.52
N ASN A 298 11.46 -5.65 -3.56
CA ASN A 298 10.89 -5.57 -4.91
C ASN A 298 9.92 -6.73 -5.19
N LEU A 299 10.43 -7.96 -5.31
CA LEU A 299 9.69 -9.20 -5.59
C LEU A 299 8.59 -9.05 -6.66
N PRO A 300 8.93 -8.66 -7.91
CA PRO A 300 7.95 -8.57 -8.97
C PRO A 300 7.53 -9.97 -9.42
N TYR A 301 6.27 -10.10 -9.84
CA TYR A 301 5.65 -11.36 -10.23
C TYR A 301 5.70 -11.51 -11.76
N GLY A 302 5.94 -12.73 -12.23
CA GLY A 302 6.00 -13.03 -13.65
C GLY A 302 5.61 -14.46 -13.94
N VAL A 303 5.44 -14.76 -15.22
CA VAL A 303 5.12 -16.11 -15.71
C VAL A 303 6.31 -16.63 -16.48
N PHE A 304 6.78 -17.81 -16.11
CA PHE A 304 7.96 -18.42 -16.71
C PHE A 304 7.75 -19.92 -16.99
N SER A 305 8.58 -20.48 -17.85
CA SER A 305 8.71 -21.92 -18.03
C SER A 305 10.16 -22.33 -18.26
N LEU A 306 10.52 -23.53 -17.84
CA LEU A 306 11.70 -24.22 -18.35
C LEU A 306 11.39 -24.90 -19.71
N PRO A 307 12.41 -25.24 -20.51
CA PRO A 307 12.21 -25.96 -21.77
C PRO A 307 11.38 -27.24 -21.58
N GLY A 308 10.27 -27.35 -22.31
CA GLY A 308 9.38 -28.53 -22.27
C GLY A 308 8.42 -28.58 -21.08
N GLU A 309 8.46 -27.61 -20.16
CA GLU A 309 7.56 -27.54 -19.01
C GLU A 309 6.39 -26.59 -19.23
N ARG A 310 5.35 -26.72 -18.38
CA ARG A 310 4.23 -25.78 -18.35
C ARG A 310 4.64 -24.45 -17.73
N ALA A 311 4.04 -23.37 -18.25
CA ALA A 311 4.19 -22.04 -17.69
C ALA A 311 3.56 -21.95 -16.29
N ARG A 312 4.20 -21.18 -15.40
CA ARG A 312 3.80 -21.02 -14.00
C ARG A 312 4.28 -19.69 -13.44
N VAL A 313 3.73 -19.30 -12.31
CA VAL A 313 4.00 -18.03 -11.64
C VAL A 313 5.24 -18.15 -10.78
N GLY A 314 6.14 -17.19 -10.93
CA GLY A 314 7.30 -17.01 -10.07
C GLY A 314 7.47 -15.55 -9.65
N VAL A 315 8.35 -15.34 -8.68
CA VAL A 315 8.82 -14.01 -8.29
C VAL A 315 10.30 -13.87 -8.59
N ARG A 316 10.71 -12.69 -9.04
CA ARG A 316 12.13 -12.41 -9.27
C ARG A 316 12.81 -11.99 -7.96
N VAL A 317 13.96 -12.62 -7.69
CA VAL A 317 14.87 -12.25 -6.60
C VAL A 317 16.30 -12.35 -7.12
N GLY A 318 16.99 -11.22 -7.24
CA GLY A 318 18.27 -11.17 -7.96
C GLY A 318 18.14 -11.61 -9.42
N ASP A 319 19.06 -12.48 -9.82
CA ASP A 319 19.10 -13.12 -11.14
C ASP A 319 18.44 -14.50 -11.13
N GLN A 320 17.52 -14.72 -10.19
CA GLN A 320 16.78 -15.97 -10.04
C GLN A 320 15.28 -15.72 -10.01
N VAL A 321 14.54 -16.77 -10.36
CA VAL A 321 13.08 -16.84 -10.27
C VAL A 321 12.74 -17.90 -9.24
N LEU A 322 12.03 -17.51 -8.18
CA LEU A 322 11.48 -18.44 -7.20
C LEU A 322 10.12 -18.95 -7.72
N ASP A 323 10.03 -20.26 -7.95
CA ASP A 323 8.80 -20.93 -8.37
C ASP A 323 7.77 -20.98 -7.23
N LEU A 324 6.67 -20.24 -7.36
CA LEU A 324 5.72 -20.10 -6.24
C LEU A 324 4.83 -21.33 -6.03
N ALA A 325 4.54 -22.11 -7.07
CA ALA A 325 3.63 -23.25 -6.97
C ALA A 325 4.10 -24.32 -5.96
N PRO A 326 5.35 -24.83 -6.06
CA PRO A 326 5.84 -25.79 -5.07
C PRO A 326 6.18 -25.15 -3.72
N VAL A 327 6.59 -23.87 -3.70
CA VAL A 327 7.03 -23.18 -2.47
C VAL A 327 5.85 -22.82 -1.55
N LEU A 328 4.72 -22.41 -2.13
CA LEU A 328 3.55 -22.00 -1.37
C LEU A 328 2.48 -23.08 -1.26
N HIS A 329 2.66 -24.19 -2.00
CA HIS A 329 1.71 -25.31 -2.11
C HIS A 329 0.31 -24.85 -2.53
N ASP A 330 0.25 -23.99 -3.54
CA ASP A 330 -0.99 -23.42 -4.04
C ASP A 330 -1.06 -23.52 -5.57
N GLU A 331 -2.04 -24.27 -6.07
CA GLU A 331 -2.22 -24.55 -7.49
C GLU A 331 -2.52 -23.30 -8.32
N VAL A 332 -2.92 -22.18 -7.69
CA VAL A 332 -3.13 -20.92 -8.41
C VAL A 332 -1.87 -20.44 -9.12
N PHE A 333 -0.69 -20.76 -8.58
CA PHE A 333 0.58 -20.38 -9.19
C PHE A 333 0.99 -21.33 -10.32
N ALA A 334 0.27 -22.44 -10.54
CA ALA A 334 0.47 -23.36 -11.65
C ALA A 334 -0.44 -23.06 -12.87
N SER A 335 -1.22 -21.98 -12.84
CA SER A 335 -2.24 -21.62 -13.84
C SER A 335 -1.69 -21.18 -15.21
N GLY A 336 -0.41 -20.81 -15.30
CA GLY A 336 0.19 -20.24 -16.51
C GLY A 336 -0.13 -18.76 -16.77
N SER A 337 -0.83 -18.08 -15.86
CA SER A 337 -1.06 -16.62 -15.88
C SER A 337 -1.23 -16.07 -14.46
N LEU A 338 -0.94 -14.78 -14.25
CA LEU A 338 -1.19 -14.15 -12.95
C LEU A 338 -2.68 -14.01 -12.63
N ASN A 339 -3.58 -14.08 -13.63
CA ASN A 339 -5.00 -13.74 -13.50
C ASN A 339 -5.68 -14.44 -12.32
N ALA A 340 -5.50 -15.76 -12.16
CA ALA A 340 -6.14 -16.51 -11.09
C ALA A 340 -5.66 -16.08 -9.69
N PHE A 341 -4.39 -15.69 -9.56
CA PHE A 341 -3.83 -15.19 -8.30
C PHE A 341 -4.29 -13.75 -8.02
N ILE A 342 -4.17 -12.86 -9.00
CA ILE A 342 -4.53 -11.46 -8.81
C ILE A 342 -6.04 -11.27 -8.62
N ALA A 343 -6.89 -12.17 -9.13
CA ALA A 343 -8.32 -12.19 -8.84
C ALA A 343 -8.67 -12.33 -7.35
N ARG A 344 -7.75 -12.84 -6.51
CA ARG A 344 -7.98 -13.06 -5.07
C ARG A 344 -7.97 -11.79 -4.24
N GLY A 345 -7.60 -10.65 -4.83
CA GLY A 345 -7.66 -9.35 -4.20
C GLY A 345 -6.51 -9.04 -3.23
N ARG A 346 -6.51 -7.79 -2.77
CA ARG A 346 -5.40 -7.13 -2.06
C ARG A 346 -4.85 -7.91 -0.88
N THR A 347 -5.70 -8.46 -0.03
CA THR A 347 -5.28 -9.25 1.14
C THR A 347 -4.41 -10.45 0.73
N ALA A 348 -4.83 -11.19 -0.31
CA ALA A 348 -4.06 -12.33 -0.79
C ALA A 348 -2.71 -11.92 -1.40
N TRP A 349 -2.66 -10.76 -2.08
CA TRP A 349 -1.42 -10.20 -2.62
C TRP A 349 -0.45 -9.85 -1.49
N HIS A 350 -0.94 -9.17 -0.46
CA HIS A 350 -0.18 -8.77 0.72
C HIS A 350 0.38 -9.98 1.47
N ASP A 351 -0.48 -10.95 1.80
CA ASP A 351 -0.12 -12.14 2.56
C ASP A 351 0.91 -13.00 1.82
N THR A 352 0.73 -13.15 0.51
CA THR A 352 1.68 -13.88 -0.36
C THR A 352 3.03 -13.20 -0.36
N ARG A 353 3.07 -11.88 -0.58
CA ARG A 353 4.31 -11.10 -0.58
C ARG A 353 5.04 -11.20 0.76
N ARG A 354 4.32 -11.00 1.87
CA ARG A 354 4.87 -11.11 3.23
C ARG A 354 5.40 -12.52 3.52
N ARG A 355 4.72 -13.55 3.05
CA ARG A 355 5.17 -14.94 3.19
C ARG A 355 6.47 -15.17 2.42
N VAL A 356 6.54 -14.74 1.16
CA VAL A 356 7.77 -14.84 0.35
C VAL A 356 8.92 -14.07 0.98
N GLN A 357 8.68 -12.85 1.48
CA GLN A 357 9.71 -12.06 2.17
C GLN A 357 10.29 -12.80 3.38
N ARG A 358 9.44 -13.36 4.25
CA ARG A 358 9.88 -14.15 5.41
C ARG A 358 10.67 -15.40 5.00
N LEU A 359 10.26 -16.07 3.93
CA LEU A 359 10.98 -17.24 3.42
C LEU A 359 12.37 -16.90 2.87
N LEU A 360 12.56 -15.67 2.38
CA LEU A 360 13.81 -15.18 1.79
C LEU A 360 14.73 -14.43 2.77
N ASP A 361 14.25 -14.13 3.98
CA ASP A 361 14.97 -13.36 4.99
C ASP A 361 16.21 -14.10 5.51
N ALA A 362 17.39 -13.50 5.35
CA ALA A 362 18.65 -14.08 5.80
C ALA A 362 18.82 -14.07 7.33
N GLU A 363 18.13 -13.15 8.02
CA GLU A 363 18.24 -12.97 9.47
C GLU A 363 17.15 -13.75 10.24
N ALA A 364 16.23 -14.42 9.53
CA ALA A 364 15.19 -15.24 10.15
C ALA A 364 15.81 -16.43 10.91
N PRO A 365 15.30 -16.79 12.11
CA PRO A 365 15.76 -17.97 12.84
C PRO A 365 15.76 -19.26 12.01
N GLU A 366 14.80 -19.39 11.09
CA GLU A 366 14.63 -20.54 10.20
C GLU A 366 15.36 -20.39 8.86
N ALA A 367 16.19 -19.36 8.63
CA ALA A 367 16.79 -19.06 7.33
C ALA A 367 17.52 -20.24 6.68
N ALA A 368 18.25 -21.05 7.46
CA ALA A 368 18.93 -22.24 6.96
C ALA A 368 17.96 -23.32 6.46
N ALA A 369 16.85 -23.54 7.20
CA ALA A 369 15.82 -24.50 6.82
C ALA A 369 15.03 -24.01 5.59
N ASN A 370 14.67 -22.72 5.57
CA ASN A 370 14.01 -22.07 4.44
C ASN A 370 14.88 -22.17 3.18
N ARG A 371 16.17 -21.85 3.28
CA ARG A 371 17.11 -21.99 2.15
C ARG A 371 17.15 -23.41 1.63
N ALA A 372 17.33 -24.41 2.49
CA ALA A 372 17.38 -25.81 2.07
C ALA A 372 16.09 -26.26 1.36
N ALA A 373 14.93 -25.75 1.79
CA ALA A 373 13.64 -26.04 1.18
C ALA A 373 13.41 -25.31 -0.16
N LEU A 374 13.89 -24.06 -0.30
CA LEU A 374 13.61 -23.21 -1.46
C LEU A 374 14.68 -23.30 -2.56
N GLU A 375 15.92 -23.67 -2.25
CA GLU A 375 17.03 -23.75 -3.22
C GLU A 375 16.71 -24.65 -4.44
N PRO A 376 16.01 -25.80 -4.32
CA PRO A 376 15.56 -26.58 -5.48
C PRO A 376 14.51 -25.89 -6.37
N HIS A 377 13.85 -24.86 -5.86
CA HIS A 377 12.78 -24.12 -6.53
C HIS A 377 13.23 -22.73 -7.03
N LEU A 378 14.50 -22.40 -6.82
CA LEU A 378 15.14 -21.23 -7.40
C LEU A 378 15.74 -21.58 -8.76
N VAL A 379 15.30 -20.88 -9.79
CA VAL A 379 15.71 -21.11 -11.18
C VAL A 379 16.49 -19.90 -11.69
N PRO A 380 17.73 -20.07 -12.20
CA PRO A 380 18.48 -18.99 -12.82
C PRO A 380 17.70 -18.35 -13.98
N LEU A 381 17.67 -17.01 -14.02
CA LEU A 381 16.90 -16.25 -15.01
C LEU A 381 17.32 -16.56 -16.45
N GLU A 382 18.60 -16.84 -16.70
CA GLU A 382 19.13 -17.23 -18.01
C GLU A 382 18.57 -18.58 -18.54
N ARG A 383 17.98 -19.40 -17.67
CA ARG A 383 17.44 -20.72 -18.02
C ARG A 383 15.93 -20.70 -18.27
N VAL A 384 15.25 -19.60 -17.94
CA VAL A 384 13.80 -19.52 -18.05
C VAL A 384 13.38 -18.80 -19.33
N ARG A 385 12.26 -19.24 -19.90
CA ARG A 385 11.52 -18.47 -20.89
C ARG A 385 10.43 -17.69 -20.17
N MET A 386 10.46 -16.37 -20.30
CA MET A 386 9.38 -15.51 -19.81
C MET A 386 8.20 -15.50 -20.77
N HIS A 387 7.00 -15.36 -20.22
CA HIS A 387 5.73 -15.26 -20.94
C HIS A 387 5.00 -13.96 -20.57
N LEU A 388 3.95 -13.63 -21.32
CA LEU A 388 3.08 -12.51 -20.95
C LEU A 388 2.49 -12.81 -19.55
N PRO A 389 2.60 -11.88 -18.57
CA PRO A 389 2.28 -12.20 -17.19
C PRO A 389 0.78 -12.35 -16.95
N ILE A 390 -0.05 -11.78 -17.82
CA ILE A 390 -1.50 -11.81 -17.72
C ILE A 390 -2.12 -12.22 -19.06
N GLU A 391 -3.26 -12.88 -19.00
CA GLU A 391 -4.23 -12.86 -20.10
C GLU A 391 -4.90 -11.49 -20.11
N VAL A 392 -4.60 -10.69 -21.12
CA VAL A 392 -5.10 -9.30 -21.20
C VAL A 392 -6.59 -9.32 -21.55
N GLY A 393 -7.42 -8.80 -20.65
CA GLY A 393 -8.84 -8.61 -20.88
C GLY A 393 -9.10 -7.49 -21.88
N ASP A 394 -9.22 -6.27 -21.38
CA ASP A 394 -9.20 -5.03 -22.16
C ASP A 394 -7.85 -4.33 -22.00
N TYR A 395 -7.45 -3.64 -23.05
CA TYR A 395 -6.34 -2.70 -23.03
C TYR A 395 -6.90 -1.29 -23.27
N VAL A 396 -6.64 -0.37 -22.35
CA VAL A 396 -6.97 1.06 -22.49
C VAL A 396 -5.67 1.85 -22.46
N ASP A 397 -5.48 2.72 -23.44
CA ASP A 397 -4.33 3.59 -23.49
C ASP A 397 -4.76 5.04 -23.22
N PHE A 398 -4.11 5.68 -22.27
CA PHE A 398 -4.41 7.06 -21.88
C PHE A 398 -3.49 8.05 -22.59
N TYR A 399 -3.70 9.33 -22.33
CA TYR A 399 -2.94 10.42 -22.93
C TYR A 399 -2.59 11.48 -21.89
N CYS A 400 -1.93 11.06 -20.80
CA CYS A 400 -1.91 11.82 -19.54
C CYS A 400 -0.64 12.62 -19.25
N SER A 401 0.39 12.58 -20.11
CA SER A 401 1.54 13.48 -20.02
C SER A 401 1.21 14.84 -20.61
N LEU A 402 1.35 15.91 -19.81
CA LEU A 402 1.12 17.29 -20.27
C LEU A 402 2.13 17.69 -21.33
N GLU A 403 3.39 17.34 -21.13
CA GLU A 403 4.49 17.64 -22.01
C GLU A 403 4.31 16.94 -23.36
N HIS A 404 3.97 15.65 -23.36
CA HIS A 404 3.68 14.91 -24.58
C HIS A 404 2.49 15.55 -25.34
N ALA A 405 1.36 15.77 -24.66
CA ALA A 405 0.20 16.40 -25.27
C ALA A 405 0.50 17.77 -25.87
N THR A 406 1.33 18.56 -25.19
CA THR A 406 1.76 19.88 -25.62
C THR A 406 2.70 19.81 -26.84
N ASN A 407 3.67 18.90 -26.84
CA ASN A 407 4.63 18.73 -27.93
C ASN A 407 3.90 18.38 -29.24
N LEU A 408 3.04 17.36 -29.20
CA LEU A 408 2.27 16.90 -30.36
C LEU A 408 1.30 18.00 -30.83
N GLY A 409 0.69 18.73 -29.89
CA GLY A 409 -0.12 19.91 -30.20
C GLY A 409 0.64 20.98 -30.98
N ARG A 410 1.85 21.33 -30.55
CA ARG A 410 2.71 22.32 -31.23
C ARG A 410 3.16 21.85 -32.61
N MET A 411 3.44 20.55 -32.79
CA MET A 411 3.86 20.02 -34.09
C MET A 411 2.74 20.04 -35.13
N PHE A 412 1.52 19.67 -34.73
CA PHE A 412 0.42 19.51 -35.67
C PHE A 412 -0.49 20.74 -35.78
N ARG A 413 -0.47 21.62 -34.78
CA ARG A 413 -1.31 22.83 -34.70
C ARG A 413 -0.49 24.00 -34.10
N PRO A 414 0.57 24.45 -34.80
CA PRO A 414 1.51 25.45 -34.26
C PRO A 414 0.85 26.79 -33.93
N ASP A 415 -0.24 27.13 -34.61
CA ASP A 415 -0.96 28.41 -34.45
C ASP A 415 -2.16 28.33 -33.48
N GLU A 416 -2.42 27.17 -32.85
CA GLU A 416 -3.51 26.97 -31.87
C GLU A 416 -2.98 26.76 -30.45
N ASN A 417 -3.88 26.79 -29.46
CA ASN A 417 -3.57 26.22 -28.15
C ASN A 417 -3.21 24.72 -28.34
N PRO A 418 -2.02 24.28 -27.90
CA PRO A 418 -1.56 22.92 -28.18
C PRO A 418 -2.47 21.86 -27.56
N LEU A 419 -3.09 22.16 -26.42
CA LEU A 419 -4.04 21.29 -25.74
C LEU A 419 -5.46 21.56 -26.22
N LYS A 420 -6.22 20.49 -26.50
CA LYS A 420 -7.66 20.60 -26.72
C LYS A 420 -8.39 20.87 -25.40
N PRO A 421 -9.55 21.56 -25.42
CA PRO A 421 -10.19 22.07 -24.20
C PRO A 421 -10.44 21.02 -23.12
N ASN A 422 -10.82 19.81 -23.50
CA ASN A 422 -11.16 18.71 -22.59
C ASN A 422 -9.95 18.13 -21.84
N TRP A 423 -8.73 18.26 -22.35
CA TRP A 423 -7.56 17.52 -21.87
C TRP A 423 -7.23 17.79 -20.38
N ARG A 424 -7.48 19.01 -19.90
CA ARG A 424 -7.27 19.39 -18.49
C ARG A 424 -8.45 19.07 -17.58
N HIS A 425 -9.57 18.60 -18.12
CA HIS A 425 -10.78 18.29 -17.36
C HIS A 425 -11.03 16.80 -17.16
N LEU A 426 -10.44 15.94 -18.01
CA LEU A 426 -10.51 14.49 -17.89
C LEU A 426 -9.24 13.83 -18.43
N PRO A 427 -8.83 12.66 -17.90
CA PRO A 427 -7.75 11.86 -18.48
C PRO A 427 -8.26 11.23 -19.78
N VAL A 428 -7.93 11.86 -20.92
CA VAL A 428 -8.30 11.35 -22.25
C VAL A 428 -7.66 9.98 -22.45
N GLY A 429 -8.43 9.02 -22.96
CA GLY A 429 -7.94 7.69 -23.32
C GLY A 429 -8.81 7.04 -24.39
N TYR A 430 -8.35 5.91 -24.93
CA TYR A 430 -9.02 5.14 -25.96
C TYR A 430 -8.79 3.63 -25.74
N HIS A 431 -9.66 2.81 -26.31
CA HIS A 431 -9.48 1.36 -26.26
C HIS A 431 -8.37 0.95 -27.24
N GLY A 432 -7.32 0.33 -26.70
CA GLY A 432 -6.27 -0.32 -27.47
C GLY A 432 -6.67 -1.74 -27.89
N ARG A 433 -5.71 -2.48 -28.46
CA ARG A 433 -5.94 -3.85 -28.94
C ARG A 433 -5.32 -4.89 -28.01
N SER A 434 -6.12 -5.45 -27.10
CA SER A 434 -5.65 -6.48 -26.14
C SER A 434 -4.93 -7.67 -26.80
N GLY A 435 -5.46 -8.15 -27.91
CA GLY A 435 -4.95 -9.34 -28.60
C GLY A 435 -3.58 -9.19 -29.27
N THR A 436 -3.00 -7.99 -29.26
CA THR A 436 -1.66 -7.71 -29.77
C THR A 436 -0.73 -7.12 -28.70
N VAL A 437 -1.12 -7.23 -27.42
CA VAL A 437 -0.20 -7.06 -26.30
C VAL A 437 0.71 -8.29 -26.22
N VAL A 438 2.02 -8.09 -26.35
CA VAL A 438 3.02 -9.14 -26.39
C VAL A 438 4.07 -8.94 -25.31
N VAL A 439 4.69 -10.02 -24.85
CA VAL A 439 5.77 -9.94 -23.85
C VAL A 439 7.05 -9.33 -24.45
N SER A 440 7.81 -8.62 -23.62
CA SER A 440 9.18 -8.16 -23.90
C SER A 440 10.02 -9.22 -24.63
N GLY A 441 10.82 -8.76 -25.60
CA GLY A 441 11.64 -9.60 -26.48
C GLY A 441 10.92 -10.13 -27.71
N THR A 442 9.59 -9.98 -27.81
CA THR A 442 8.86 -10.33 -29.03
C THR A 442 9.26 -9.38 -30.17
N PRO A 443 9.70 -9.88 -31.34
CA PRO A 443 10.05 -9.02 -32.47
C PRO A 443 8.84 -8.24 -33.01
N VAL A 444 9.08 -7.00 -33.44
CA VAL A 444 8.05 -6.08 -33.91
C VAL A 444 8.14 -5.95 -35.42
N VAL A 445 7.22 -6.60 -36.12
CA VAL A 445 7.16 -6.54 -37.59
C VAL A 445 6.64 -5.17 -38.01
N ARG A 446 7.42 -4.43 -38.79
CA ARG A 446 7.00 -3.13 -39.35
C ARG A 446 5.65 -3.27 -40.06
N PRO A 447 4.62 -2.50 -39.64
CA PRO A 447 3.30 -2.64 -40.22
C PRO A 447 3.27 -2.06 -41.64
N ARG A 448 2.34 -2.60 -42.44
CA ARG A 448 1.96 -2.04 -43.73
C ARG A 448 0.57 -1.43 -43.60
N GLY A 449 0.34 -0.30 -44.24
CA GLY A 449 -0.95 0.38 -44.19
C GLY A 449 -1.08 1.48 -45.22
N GLN A 450 -2.23 2.14 -45.22
CA GLN A 450 -2.44 3.36 -46.00
C GLN A 450 -1.78 4.54 -45.29
N ARG A 451 -1.18 5.42 -46.08
CA ARG A 451 -0.54 6.66 -45.64
C ARG A 451 -1.08 7.82 -46.48
N PRO A 452 -0.93 9.07 -46.03
CA PRO A 452 -1.37 10.23 -46.78
C PRO A 452 -0.77 10.24 -48.20
N PRO A 453 -1.43 10.90 -49.17
CA PRO A 453 -0.87 11.07 -50.50
C PRO A 453 0.54 11.64 -50.46
N ALA A 454 1.39 11.21 -51.40
CA ALA A 454 2.69 11.86 -51.60
C ALA A 454 2.47 13.33 -51.97
N ALA A 455 3.48 14.19 -51.76
CA ALA A 455 3.39 15.60 -52.10
C ALA A 455 2.96 15.80 -53.57
N GLY A 456 1.84 16.50 -53.78
CA GLY A 456 1.24 16.71 -55.11
C GLY A 456 0.37 15.57 -55.65
N GLY A 457 0.17 14.50 -54.87
CA GLY A 457 -0.75 13.41 -55.19
C GLY A 457 -2.12 13.55 -54.53
N GLU A 458 -3.14 12.91 -55.12
CA GLU A 458 -4.52 12.92 -54.60
C GLU A 458 -4.93 11.61 -53.91
N ARG A 459 -4.17 10.52 -54.11
CA ARG A 459 -4.52 9.19 -53.61
C ARG A 459 -3.57 8.73 -52.49
N PRO A 460 -4.08 8.02 -51.47
CA PRO A 460 -3.23 7.47 -50.41
C PRO A 460 -2.26 6.43 -50.98
N VAL A 461 -1.12 6.28 -50.30
CA VAL A 461 -0.09 5.30 -50.66
C VAL A 461 -0.19 4.10 -49.71
N PHE A 462 -0.22 2.89 -50.25
CA PHE A 462 -0.15 1.66 -49.47
C PHE A 462 1.29 1.12 -49.43
N GLY A 463 1.78 0.78 -48.25
CA GLY A 463 3.13 0.22 -48.09
C GLY A 463 3.57 0.11 -46.63
N PRO A 464 4.83 -0.28 -46.39
CA PRO A 464 5.42 -0.24 -45.05
C PRO A 464 5.38 1.16 -44.45
N SER A 465 5.19 1.25 -43.13
CA SER A 465 5.33 2.51 -42.40
C SER A 465 6.74 3.08 -42.55
N VAL A 466 6.84 4.38 -42.83
CA VAL A 466 8.10 5.15 -42.88
C VAL A 466 8.31 6.02 -41.65
N LYS A 467 7.38 5.99 -40.69
CA LYS A 467 7.47 6.70 -39.41
C LYS A 467 7.09 5.76 -38.26
N LEU A 468 7.86 4.69 -38.10
CA LEU A 468 7.72 3.75 -36.99
C LEU A 468 8.38 4.32 -35.73
N ASP A 469 7.69 4.22 -34.62
CA ASP A 469 8.01 4.91 -33.38
C ASP A 469 7.68 4.05 -32.16
N ILE A 470 8.19 4.45 -31.00
CA ILE A 470 7.82 3.94 -29.69
C ILE A 470 6.92 4.93 -28.95
N GLU A 471 6.32 4.44 -27.88
CA GLU A 471 5.80 5.27 -26.80
C GLU A 471 6.21 4.62 -25.48
N ALA A 472 7.10 5.28 -24.74
CA ALA A 472 7.57 4.78 -23.44
C ALA A 472 6.51 5.05 -22.36
N GLU A 473 5.97 3.99 -21.77
CA GLU A 473 4.81 4.05 -20.90
C GLU A 473 4.90 3.18 -19.64
N LEU A 474 4.01 3.46 -18.69
CA LEU A 474 3.74 2.62 -17.54
C LEU A 474 2.33 2.05 -17.63
N GLY A 475 2.22 0.73 -17.62
CA GLY A 475 0.97 -0.02 -17.56
C GLY A 475 0.59 -0.42 -16.14
N PHE A 476 -0.71 -0.46 -15.87
CA PHE A 476 -1.31 -0.84 -14.60
C PHE A 476 -2.18 -2.08 -14.78
N VAL A 477 -1.90 -3.11 -13.99
CA VAL A 477 -2.56 -4.41 -14.10
C VAL A 477 -3.71 -4.50 -13.10
N VAL A 478 -4.93 -4.67 -13.60
CA VAL A 478 -6.12 -4.85 -12.77
C VAL A 478 -6.18 -6.28 -12.23
N GLY A 479 -6.27 -6.41 -10.91
CA GLY A 479 -6.48 -7.67 -10.21
C GLY A 479 -7.95 -7.93 -9.87
N THR A 480 -8.58 -7.03 -9.13
CA THR A 480 -9.96 -7.20 -8.64
C THR A 480 -10.97 -6.51 -9.56
N PRO A 481 -11.98 -7.22 -10.10
CA PRO A 481 -12.97 -6.64 -11.01
C PRO A 481 -14.00 -5.75 -10.29
N THR A 482 -14.87 -5.10 -11.06
CA THR A 482 -16.08 -4.41 -10.56
C THR A 482 -17.34 -5.03 -11.17
N GLY A 483 -18.50 -4.80 -10.56
CA GLY A 483 -19.79 -5.10 -11.17
C GLY A 483 -20.07 -4.22 -12.40
N LEU A 484 -20.94 -4.69 -13.30
CA LEU A 484 -21.42 -3.85 -14.39
C LEU A 484 -22.27 -2.71 -13.81
N GLY A 485 -21.95 -1.47 -14.20
CA GLY A 485 -22.58 -0.27 -13.63
C GLY A 485 -21.92 0.25 -12.37
N GLU A 486 -20.89 -0.43 -11.85
CA GLU A 486 -20.20 -0.06 -10.61
C GLU A 486 -18.84 0.60 -10.94
N PRO A 487 -18.66 1.90 -10.63
CA PRO A 487 -17.36 2.53 -10.76
C PRO A 487 -16.38 1.93 -9.75
N ALA A 488 -15.10 1.93 -10.10
CA ALA A 488 -14.05 1.46 -9.19
C ALA A 488 -13.98 2.33 -7.93
N GLY A 489 -13.72 1.67 -6.79
CA GLY A 489 -13.49 2.33 -5.51
C GLY A 489 -12.05 2.79 -5.35
N ASP A 490 -11.42 2.43 -4.24
CA ASP A 490 -10.00 2.71 -3.99
C ASP A 490 -9.12 1.97 -5.02
N PHE A 491 -8.21 2.71 -5.63
CA PHE A 491 -7.25 2.23 -6.62
C PHE A 491 -6.49 0.98 -6.16
N ALA A 492 -6.00 0.95 -4.92
CA ALA A 492 -5.19 -0.16 -4.42
C ALA A 492 -5.99 -1.45 -4.15
N GLU A 493 -7.32 -1.39 -4.12
CA GLU A 493 -8.17 -2.59 -4.02
C GLU A 493 -8.34 -3.29 -5.37
N HIS A 494 -8.19 -2.54 -6.47
CA HIS A 494 -8.42 -3.03 -7.83
C HIS A 494 -7.14 -3.30 -8.60
N VAL A 495 -6.08 -2.52 -8.41
CA VAL A 495 -4.84 -2.59 -9.20
C VAL A 495 -3.78 -3.37 -8.45
N PHE A 496 -3.28 -4.44 -9.06
CA PHE A 496 -2.27 -5.33 -8.48
C PHE A 496 -0.88 -4.70 -8.50
N GLY A 497 -0.49 -4.12 -9.64
CA GLY A 497 0.88 -3.65 -9.86
C GLY A 497 1.07 -2.96 -11.19
N VAL A 498 2.34 -2.65 -11.48
CA VAL A 498 2.77 -1.93 -12.69
C VAL A 498 3.71 -2.76 -13.55
N ALA A 499 3.69 -2.49 -14.85
CA ALA A 499 4.61 -3.05 -15.84
C ALA A 499 5.05 -1.94 -16.80
N LEU A 500 6.24 -2.06 -17.40
CA LEU A 500 6.62 -1.15 -18.48
C LEU A 500 5.89 -1.54 -19.77
N VAL A 501 5.45 -0.54 -20.51
CA VAL A 501 4.74 -0.70 -21.77
C VAL A 501 5.47 0.09 -22.87
N ASN A 502 5.55 -0.49 -24.05
CA ASN A 502 5.93 0.22 -25.27
C ASN A 502 4.78 0.11 -26.28
N ASP A 503 4.07 1.21 -26.50
CA ASP A 503 2.97 1.27 -27.46
C ASP A 503 3.47 1.67 -28.85
N TRP A 504 3.94 0.67 -29.60
CA TRP A 504 4.54 0.86 -30.92
C TRP A 504 3.58 1.57 -31.86
N SER A 505 4.11 2.56 -32.56
CA SER A 505 3.29 3.52 -33.29
C SER A 505 3.78 3.73 -34.71
N ALA A 506 2.92 3.51 -35.71
CA ALA A 506 3.14 3.87 -37.09
C ALA A 506 2.50 5.23 -37.39
N ARG A 507 3.25 6.30 -37.14
CA ARG A 507 2.74 7.69 -37.12
C ARG A 507 2.13 8.15 -38.43
N ASP A 508 2.68 7.67 -39.55
CA ASP A 508 2.21 7.97 -40.89
C ASP A 508 0.88 7.28 -41.22
N ILE A 509 0.69 6.03 -40.77
CA ILE A 509 -0.60 5.32 -40.87
C ILE A 509 -1.62 6.01 -39.96
N GLN A 510 -1.24 6.26 -38.70
CA GLN A 510 -2.07 6.91 -37.69
C GLN A 510 -2.59 8.27 -38.19
N ALA A 511 -1.72 9.12 -38.74
CA ALA A 511 -2.08 10.45 -39.22
C ALA A 511 -3.15 10.43 -40.33
N TRP A 512 -3.21 9.36 -41.13
CA TRP A 512 -4.21 9.22 -42.20
C TRP A 512 -5.57 8.74 -41.68
N GLU A 513 -5.58 7.83 -40.70
CA GLU A 513 -6.80 7.13 -40.28
C GLU A 513 -7.53 7.75 -39.09
N TYR A 514 -6.83 8.50 -38.22
CA TYR A 514 -7.34 8.75 -36.86
C TYR A 514 -8.52 9.73 -36.79
N VAL A 515 -8.78 10.49 -37.84
CA VAL A 515 -9.90 11.44 -37.86
C VAL A 515 -11.13 10.77 -38.48
N PRO A 516 -12.28 10.71 -37.78
CA PRO A 516 -12.56 11.28 -36.44
C PRO A 516 -12.48 10.26 -35.29
N LEU A 517 -12.18 8.98 -35.55
CA LEU A 517 -12.46 7.88 -34.62
C LEU A 517 -11.33 7.54 -33.64
N GLY A 518 -10.19 8.22 -33.73
CA GLY A 518 -9.00 7.96 -32.92
C GLY A 518 -8.05 6.93 -33.55
N PRO A 519 -6.92 6.66 -32.89
CA PRO A 519 -5.90 5.73 -33.39
C PRO A 519 -6.44 4.29 -33.55
N PHE A 520 -6.02 3.58 -34.61
CA PHE A 520 -6.45 2.20 -34.85
C PHE A 520 -5.31 1.30 -35.38
N LEU A 521 -5.08 1.21 -36.69
CA LEU A 521 -4.00 0.40 -37.29
C LEU A 521 -2.62 1.00 -37.07
N GLY A 522 -2.55 2.30 -36.82
CA GLY A 522 -1.34 3.00 -36.40
C GLY A 522 -0.79 2.52 -35.05
N LYS A 523 -1.56 1.76 -34.27
CA LYS A 523 -1.22 1.25 -32.92
C LYS A 523 -1.36 -0.27 -32.80
N SER A 524 -2.50 -0.80 -33.26
CA SER A 524 -2.94 -2.18 -32.97
C SER A 524 -2.06 -3.32 -33.52
N PHE A 525 -0.97 -3.03 -34.24
CA PHE A 525 -0.08 -4.05 -34.78
C PHE A 525 0.82 -4.70 -33.71
N ALA A 526 1.21 -3.97 -32.66
CA ALA A 526 1.94 -4.50 -31.52
C ALA A 526 1.97 -3.49 -30.35
N THR A 527 1.73 -3.97 -29.13
CA THR A 527 2.06 -3.27 -27.89
C THR A 527 2.92 -4.22 -27.07
N SER A 528 4.09 -3.81 -26.60
CA SER A 528 4.95 -4.67 -25.77
C SER A 528 4.77 -4.37 -24.28
N MET A 529 4.80 -5.40 -23.44
CA MET A 529 4.71 -5.31 -21.97
C MET A 529 5.90 -6.02 -21.32
N SER A 530 6.45 -5.47 -20.24
CA SER A 530 7.48 -6.15 -19.44
C SER A 530 6.96 -7.48 -18.88
N ALA A 531 7.83 -8.48 -18.80
CA ALA A 531 7.46 -9.79 -18.27
C ALA A 531 7.22 -9.82 -16.75
N TRP A 532 7.67 -8.77 -16.06
CA TRP A 532 7.59 -8.62 -14.61
C TRP A 532 6.56 -7.54 -14.28
N VAL A 533 5.62 -7.88 -13.39
CA VAL A 533 4.65 -6.96 -12.78
C VAL A 533 5.10 -6.66 -11.37
N THR A 534 5.49 -5.40 -11.14
CA THR A 534 5.92 -4.90 -9.82
C THR A 534 4.68 -4.58 -8.99
N PRO A 535 4.42 -5.27 -7.85
CA PRO A 535 3.22 -5.03 -7.06
C PRO A 535 3.20 -3.62 -6.49
N LEU A 536 2.01 -3.01 -6.35
CA LEU A 536 1.90 -1.63 -5.82
C LEU A 536 2.55 -1.46 -4.45
N GLU A 537 2.53 -2.49 -3.60
CA GLU A 537 3.18 -2.49 -2.29
C GLU A 537 4.70 -2.27 -2.36
N ALA A 538 5.36 -2.71 -3.44
CA ALA A 538 6.79 -2.45 -3.64
C ALA A 538 7.09 -0.97 -3.96
N LEU A 539 6.08 -0.22 -4.42
CA LEU A 539 6.20 1.19 -4.80
C LEU A 539 5.84 2.16 -3.67
N ALA A 540 5.67 1.68 -2.43
CA ALA A 540 5.28 2.53 -1.30
C ALA A 540 6.20 3.75 -1.12
N HIS A 541 7.52 3.57 -1.31
CA HIS A 541 8.53 4.63 -1.22
C HIS A 541 8.61 5.54 -2.46
N ALA A 542 7.95 5.15 -3.56
CA ALA A 542 7.87 5.93 -4.78
C ALA A 542 6.62 6.81 -4.85
N ARG A 543 5.69 6.72 -3.86
CA ARG A 543 4.43 7.49 -3.86
C ARG A 543 4.67 8.99 -3.65
N LEU A 544 4.05 9.79 -4.50
CA LEU A 544 4.05 11.26 -4.49
C LEU A 544 2.60 11.81 -4.53
N PRO A 545 2.34 13.05 -4.11
CA PRO A 545 1.02 13.69 -4.24
C PRO A 545 0.49 13.82 -5.69
N GLY A 546 1.36 13.66 -6.69
CA GLY A 546 1.10 13.97 -8.10
C GLY A 546 1.23 15.47 -8.38
N ARG A 547 1.32 15.83 -9.67
CA ARG A 547 1.47 17.22 -10.11
C ARG A 547 0.24 18.07 -9.76
N ALA A 548 0.43 19.35 -9.46
CA ALA A 548 -0.67 20.29 -9.29
C ALA A 548 -1.49 20.41 -10.58
N GLN A 549 -2.82 20.50 -10.45
CA GLN A 549 -3.75 20.54 -11.58
C GLN A 549 -4.48 21.87 -11.62
N GLU A 550 -4.45 22.51 -12.79
CA GLU A 550 -5.17 23.74 -13.07
C GLU A 550 -5.88 23.61 -14.43
N PRO A 551 -7.22 23.80 -14.47
CA PRO A 551 -8.12 24.01 -13.33
C PRO A 551 -8.20 22.81 -12.38
N GLU A 552 -8.80 23.02 -11.20
CA GLU A 552 -9.10 21.91 -10.29
C GLU A 552 -10.06 20.92 -10.98
N PRO A 553 -9.78 19.60 -10.97
CA PRO A 553 -10.70 18.61 -11.52
C PRO A 553 -12.04 18.57 -10.79
N LEU A 554 -13.07 18.06 -11.46
CA LEU A 554 -14.35 17.74 -10.84
C LEU A 554 -14.17 16.72 -9.70
N ASP A 555 -15.09 16.75 -8.73
CA ASP A 555 -15.03 15.99 -7.48
C ASP A 555 -14.67 14.50 -7.64
N TYR A 556 -15.20 13.83 -8.67
CA TYR A 556 -14.95 12.40 -8.90
C TYR A 556 -13.50 12.09 -9.32
N LEU A 557 -12.76 13.09 -9.82
CA LEU A 557 -11.35 13.00 -10.16
C LEU A 557 -10.44 13.66 -9.11
N ARG A 558 -10.98 14.19 -8.01
CA ARG A 558 -10.12 14.72 -6.94
C ARG A 558 -9.36 13.57 -6.28
N ARG A 559 -8.04 13.71 -6.20
CA ARG A 559 -7.16 12.71 -5.59
C ARG A 559 -7.47 12.59 -4.10
N ARG A 560 -7.68 11.36 -3.64
CA ARG A 560 -7.87 11.03 -2.21
C ARG A 560 -6.58 10.57 -1.56
N GLU A 561 -5.66 10.08 -2.38
CA GLU A 561 -4.46 9.37 -2.00
C GLU A 561 -3.27 9.85 -2.85
N ARG A 562 -2.05 9.58 -2.40
CA ARG A 562 -0.81 10.01 -3.09
C ARG A 562 -0.41 9.00 -4.16
N TRP A 563 -1.03 9.08 -5.34
CA TRP A 563 -0.76 8.17 -6.47
C TRP A 563 0.06 8.77 -7.60
N GLY A 564 0.71 9.93 -7.40
CA GLY A 564 1.90 10.24 -8.20
C GLY A 564 3.00 9.20 -7.93
N LEU A 565 3.84 8.90 -8.91
CA LEU A 565 4.90 7.89 -8.76
C LEU A 565 6.27 8.44 -9.20
N ASP A 566 7.28 8.30 -8.36
CA ASP A 566 8.68 8.60 -8.68
C ASP A 566 9.33 7.40 -9.37
N ILE A 567 9.08 7.28 -10.67
CA ILE A 567 9.67 6.25 -11.53
C ILE A 567 10.59 6.93 -12.54
N ALA A 568 11.87 6.55 -12.50
CA ALA A 568 12.87 7.01 -13.45
C ALA A 568 12.96 6.01 -14.60
N MET A 569 12.58 6.44 -15.80
CA MET A 569 12.62 5.61 -17.00
C MET A 569 13.83 5.99 -17.85
N GLU A 570 14.37 5.01 -18.56
CA GLU A 570 15.37 5.21 -19.62
C GLU A 570 14.90 4.51 -20.90
N VAL A 571 15.06 5.20 -22.03
CA VAL A 571 14.85 4.64 -23.37
C VAL A 571 16.21 4.42 -24.00
N LEU A 572 16.48 3.18 -24.41
CA LEU A 572 17.71 2.76 -25.05
C LEU A 572 17.43 2.35 -26.49
N LEU A 573 18.25 2.85 -27.43
CA LEU A 573 18.29 2.39 -28.82
C LEU A 573 19.62 1.65 -29.04
N ASP A 574 19.55 0.37 -29.42
CA ASP A 574 20.72 -0.51 -29.59
C ASP A 574 21.68 -0.48 -28.37
N GLY A 575 21.13 -0.31 -27.16
CA GLY A 575 21.89 -0.23 -25.92
C GLY A 575 22.39 1.17 -25.54
N GLU A 576 22.22 2.19 -26.38
CA GLU A 576 22.56 3.58 -26.07
C GLU A 576 21.35 4.32 -25.49
N VAL A 577 21.51 4.97 -24.32
CA VAL A 577 20.43 5.76 -23.72
C VAL A 577 20.18 7.04 -24.54
N VAL A 578 19.02 7.12 -25.19
CA VAL A 578 18.62 8.27 -26.01
C VAL A 578 17.66 9.22 -25.30
N SER A 579 16.99 8.78 -24.24
CA SER A 579 16.07 9.62 -23.45
C SER A 579 15.87 9.10 -22.03
N ARG A 580 15.51 10.00 -21.11
CA ARG A 580 15.17 9.70 -19.70
C ARG A 580 13.83 10.31 -19.28
N PRO A 581 12.70 9.75 -19.70
CA PRO A 581 11.39 10.30 -19.35
C PRO A 581 11.07 10.16 -17.84
N PRO A 582 10.69 11.25 -17.16
CA PRO A 582 10.34 11.21 -15.73
C PRO A 582 8.84 10.95 -15.51
N TYR A 583 8.46 9.76 -15.04
CA TYR A 583 7.04 9.43 -14.79
C TYR A 583 6.39 10.36 -13.74
N ARG A 584 7.18 10.91 -12.81
CA ARG A 584 6.68 11.84 -11.80
C ARG A 584 6.01 13.10 -12.37
N GLU A 585 6.26 13.44 -13.64
CA GLU A 585 5.70 14.63 -14.31
C GLU A 585 4.31 14.42 -14.91
N MET A 586 3.79 13.17 -14.88
CA MET A 586 2.45 12.83 -15.36
C MET A 586 1.38 13.71 -14.70
N TYR A 587 0.49 14.27 -15.52
CA TYR A 587 -0.50 15.25 -15.07
C TYR A 587 -1.69 14.58 -14.38
N TRP A 588 -2.20 13.51 -14.98
CA TRP A 588 -3.23 12.65 -14.38
C TRP A 588 -2.56 11.45 -13.72
N THR A 589 -2.95 11.19 -12.47
CA THR A 589 -2.45 10.04 -11.70
C THR A 589 -3.25 8.78 -12.05
N PRO A 590 -2.69 7.58 -11.83
CA PRO A 590 -3.36 6.33 -12.20
C PRO A 590 -4.67 6.04 -11.44
N ASP A 591 -4.84 6.57 -10.24
CA ASP A 591 -6.13 6.53 -9.53
C ASP A 591 -7.20 7.37 -10.25
N GLN A 592 -6.82 8.52 -10.83
CA GLN A 592 -7.71 9.33 -11.67
C GLN A 592 -8.03 8.63 -12.99
N MET A 593 -7.05 7.96 -13.61
CA MET A 593 -7.26 7.15 -14.82
C MET A 593 -8.29 6.04 -14.57
N LEU A 594 -8.13 5.27 -13.48
CA LEU A 594 -9.05 4.21 -13.10
C LEU A 594 -10.46 4.73 -12.79
N ALA A 595 -10.55 5.82 -12.03
CA ALA A 595 -11.82 6.47 -11.71
C ALA A 595 -12.54 6.91 -13.00
N HIS A 596 -11.83 7.55 -13.94
CA HIS A 596 -12.42 7.99 -15.20
C HIS A 596 -12.82 6.81 -16.10
N MET A 597 -12.00 5.76 -16.16
CA MET A 597 -12.25 4.57 -16.98
C MET A 597 -13.56 3.86 -16.61
N THR A 598 -14.01 4.02 -15.36
CA THR A 598 -15.14 3.27 -14.79
C THR A 598 -16.35 4.13 -14.40
N VAL A 599 -16.23 5.47 -14.41
CA VAL A 599 -17.30 6.38 -13.95
C VAL A 599 -18.63 6.23 -14.69
N ASN A 600 -18.61 5.77 -15.94
CA ASN A 600 -19.81 5.55 -16.74
C ASN A 600 -20.48 4.17 -16.49
N GLY A 601 -19.95 3.36 -15.57
CA GLY A 601 -20.42 2.01 -15.30
C GLY A 601 -19.74 0.92 -16.14
N ALA A 602 -18.70 1.24 -16.92
CA ALA A 602 -17.84 0.23 -17.51
C ALA A 602 -17.18 -0.61 -16.41
N ARG A 603 -17.33 -1.94 -16.52
CA ARG A 603 -16.78 -2.87 -15.53
C ARG A 603 -15.27 -3.04 -15.72
N LEU A 604 -14.56 -3.21 -14.61
CA LEU A 604 -13.20 -3.76 -14.61
C LEU A 604 -13.24 -5.29 -14.68
N ARG A 605 -12.29 -5.89 -15.39
CA ARG A 605 -12.03 -7.32 -15.38
C ARG A 605 -10.62 -7.60 -14.89
N THR A 606 -10.45 -8.76 -14.24
CA THR A 606 -9.13 -9.24 -13.88
C THR A 606 -8.28 -9.44 -15.13
N GLY A 607 -7.07 -8.88 -15.12
CA GLY A 607 -6.16 -8.89 -16.27
C GLY A 607 -6.43 -7.75 -17.27
N ASP A 608 -7.33 -6.81 -16.99
CA ASP A 608 -7.35 -5.56 -17.75
C ASP A 608 -6.02 -4.82 -17.54
N LEU A 609 -5.52 -4.22 -18.62
CA LEU A 609 -4.34 -3.38 -18.64
C LEU A 609 -4.78 -1.97 -19.02
N PHE A 610 -4.37 -0.97 -18.25
CA PHE A 610 -4.43 0.40 -18.72
C PHE A 610 -3.07 1.07 -18.64
N ALA A 611 -2.68 1.76 -19.70
CA ALA A 611 -1.37 2.41 -19.81
C ALA A 611 -1.49 3.92 -19.68
N SER A 612 -0.39 4.57 -19.32
CA SER A 612 -0.35 5.98 -18.96
C SER A 612 -0.55 6.94 -20.14
N GLY A 613 -0.36 6.46 -21.36
CA GLY A 613 0.08 7.28 -22.48
C GLY A 613 1.56 7.61 -22.36
N THR A 614 2.15 8.01 -23.49
CA THR A 614 3.58 8.35 -23.60
C THR A 614 4.03 9.28 -22.47
N VAL A 615 5.08 8.88 -21.76
CA VAL A 615 5.70 9.66 -20.69
C VAL A 615 6.72 10.63 -21.31
N SER A 616 6.50 11.93 -21.12
CA SER A 616 7.48 12.97 -21.49
C SER A 616 7.67 13.97 -20.36
N GLY A 617 8.90 14.46 -20.22
CA GLY A 617 9.27 15.54 -19.30
C GLY A 617 9.52 16.88 -20.03
N PRO A 618 9.76 17.96 -19.26
CA PRO A 618 9.91 19.31 -19.81
C PRO A 618 11.14 19.50 -20.71
N ASP A 619 12.20 18.72 -20.49
CA ASP A 619 13.46 18.86 -21.23
C ASP A 619 13.49 17.97 -22.49
N ALA A 620 14.26 18.38 -23.50
CA ALA A 620 14.36 17.63 -24.77
C ALA A 620 14.85 16.18 -24.58
N GLY A 621 15.78 15.95 -23.64
CA GLY A 621 16.30 14.62 -23.30
C GLY A 621 15.36 13.77 -22.43
N GLN A 622 14.12 14.21 -22.21
CA GLN A 622 13.11 13.54 -21.39
C GLN A 622 11.86 13.14 -22.17
N ARG A 623 11.91 13.20 -23.51
CA ARG A 623 10.78 12.89 -24.41
C ARG A 623 10.59 11.39 -24.56
N GLY A 624 9.36 10.88 -24.54
CA GLY A 624 9.05 9.44 -24.53
C GLY A 624 8.93 8.76 -25.89
N SER A 625 9.07 9.50 -26.99
CA SER A 625 8.87 9.00 -28.37
C SER A 625 9.85 9.65 -29.35
N PHE A 626 10.17 8.98 -30.46
CA PHE A 626 11.04 9.53 -31.51
C PHE A 626 10.39 10.70 -32.23
N ILE A 627 9.06 10.70 -32.41
CA ILE A 627 8.37 11.86 -32.99
C ILE A 627 8.65 13.12 -32.17
N GLU A 628 8.71 13.01 -30.84
CA GLU A 628 9.10 14.12 -29.98
C GLU A 628 10.60 14.38 -30.01
N MET A 629 11.43 13.35 -29.78
CA MET A 629 12.89 13.50 -29.69
C MET A 629 13.48 14.16 -30.94
N THR A 630 12.88 13.88 -32.10
CA THR A 630 13.37 14.36 -33.40
C THR A 630 12.55 15.51 -33.99
N TRP A 631 11.57 16.01 -33.23
CA TRP A 631 10.64 17.04 -33.68
C TRP A 631 10.02 16.72 -35.05
N ASN A 632 9.40 15.54 -35.13
CA ASN A 632 8.82 14.93 -36.34
C ASN A 632 9.84 14.75 -37.49
N GLY A 633 11.09 14.44 -37.14
CA GLY A 633 12.20 14.23 -38.06
C GLY A 633 12.95 15.49 -38.51
N ALA A 634 12.57 16.67 -38.03
CA ALA A 634 13.27 17.92 -38.31
C ALA A 634 14.65 17.99 -37.62
N GLU A 635 14.81 17.31 -36.50
CA GLU A 635 16.01 17.29 -35.66
C GLU A 635 16.50 15.84 -35.48
N PRO A 636 17.25 15.26 -36.44
CA PRO A 636 17.70 13.87 -36.32
C PRO A 636 18.55 13.64 -35.06
N LEU A 637 18.24 12.56 -34.34
CA LEU A 637 19.09 12.06 -33.25
C LEU A 637 20.44 11.62 -33.84
N LYS A 638 21.52 11.90 -33.11
CA LYS A 638 22.88 11.46 -33.44
C LYS A 638 23.33 10.45 -32.39
N LEU A 639 23.67 9.25 -32.84
CA LEU A 639 24.16 8.17 -31.98
C LEU A 639 25.68 8.23 -31.84
N ALA A 640 26.22 7.59 -30.81
CA ALA A 640 27.65 7.60 -30.52
C ALA A 640 28.51 6.99 -31.65
N ASP A 641 27.95 6.07 -32.43
CA ASP A 641 28.60 5.43 -33.58
C ASP A 641 28.52 6.26 -34.89
N GLY A 642 27.91 7.45 -34.83
CA GLY A 642 27.76 8.36 -35.96
C GLY A 642 26.52 8.13 -36.82
N ARG A 643 25.73 7.08 -36.56
CA ARG A 643 24.41 6.91 -37.19
C ARG A 643 23.47 8.03 -36.76
N THR A 644 22.47 8.31 -37.60
CA THR A 644 21.38 9.21 -37.28
C THR A 644 20.03 8.51 -37.34
N ARG A 645 19.08 8.96 -36.53
CA ARG A 645 17.70 8.46 -36.55
C ARG A 645 16.71 9.60 -36.49
N THR A 646 15.67 9.50 -37.32
CA THR A 646 14.45 10.31 -37.20
C THR A 646 13.30 9.46 -36.65
N PHE A 647 13.14 8.27 -37.22
CA PHE A 647 12.23 7.21 -36.77
C PHE A 647 12.99 5.88 -36.81
N LEU A 648 12.35 4.82 -36.32
CA LEU A 648 12.98 3.50 -36.24
C LEU A 648 13.18 2.87 -37.62
N GLU A 649 14.37 2.32 -37.83
CA GLU A 649 14.76 1.53 -38.99
C GLU A 649 14.63 0.02 -38.70
N ASP A 650 14.68 -0.80 -39.75
CA ASP A 650 14.68 -2.25 -39.57
C ASP A 650 16.00 -2.70 -38.93
N GLY A 651 15.93 -3.57 -37.92
CA GLY A 651 17.07 -4.04 -37.13
C GLY A 651 17.31 -3.24 -35.85
N ASP A 652 16.75 -2.03 -35.72
CA ASP A 652 16.84 -1.24 -34.49
C ASP A 652 16.17 -1.99 -33.33
N THR A 653 16.83 -2.04 -32.17
CA THR A 653 16.27 -2.59 -30.93
C THR A 653 16.03 -1.48 -29.94
N VAL A 654 14.79 -1.33 -29.47
CA VAL A 654 14.46 -0.38 -28.41
C VAL A 654 14.19 -1.13 -27.12
N THR A 655 14.79 -0.66 -26.04
CA THR A 655 14.53 -1.15 -24.68
C THR A 655 14.14 0.00 -23.78
N VAL A 656 13.06 -0.15 -23.02
CA VAL A 656 12.69 0.76 -21.94
C VAL A 656 12.95 0.05 -20.61
N THR A 657 13.71 0.70 -19.74
CA THR A 657 13.98 0.24 -18.37
C THR A 657 13.50 1.27 -17.37
N ALA A 658 13.22 0.85 -16.13
CA ALA A 658 12.87 1.78 -15.08
C ALA A 658 13.29 1.34 -13.69
N THR A 659 13.51 2.33 -12.84
CA THR A 659 13.80 2.14 -11.42
C THR A 659 12.98 3.09 -10.55
N ALA A 660 12.73 2.70 -9.30
CA ALA A 660 11.98 3.48 -8.33
C ALA A 660 12.68 3.51 -6.96
N PRO A 661 12.43 4.51 -6.11
CA PRO A 661 12.87 4.50 -4.72
C PRO A 661 12.34 3.27 -3.96
N GLY A 662 13.23 2.63 -3.20
CA GLY A 662 12.91 1.55 -2.26
C GLY A 662 13.14 1.98 -0.80
N PRO A 663 12.96 1.04 0.16
CA PRO A 663 13.25 1.30 1.57
C PRO A 663 14.71 1.66 1.80
N ASP A 664 14.99 2.42 2.86
CA ASP A 664 16.34 2.77 3.33
C ASP A 664 17.25 3.41 2.26
N GLY A 665 16.65 4.16 1.33
CA GLY A 665 17.36 4.83 0.24
C GLY A 665 17.84 3.88 -0.87
N THR A 666 17.40 2.62 -0.87
CA THR A 666 17.67 1.68 -1.96
C THR A 666 16.88 2.05 -3.22
N ARG A 667 17.20 1.39 -4.34
CA ARG A 667 16.40 1.46 -5.58
C ARG A 667 15.92 0.07 -5.94
N ILE A 668 14.69 0.00 -6.43
CA ILE A 668 14.13 -1.22 -7.02
C ILE A 668 14.00 -1.05 -8.54
N ALA A 669 14.04 -2.16 -9.28
CA ALA A 669 13.90 -2.21 -10.73
C ALA A 669 12.51 -2.73 -11.14
N LEU A 670 11.89 -2.17 -12.17
CA LEU A 670 10.52 -2.53 -12.59
C LEU A 670 10.47 -3.59 -13.72
N GLY A 671 11.62 -4.15 -14.09
CA GLY A 671 11.77 -4.95 -15.31
C GLY A 671 12.18 -4.10 -16.52
N GLU A 672 12.18 -4.73 -17.70
CA GLU A 672 12.42 -4.07 -18.97
C GLU A 672 11.39 -4.51 -20.01
N VAL A 673 11.10 -3.63 -20.96
CA VAL A 673 10.34 -3.94 -22.16
C VAL A 673 11.20 -3.66 -23.38
N SER A 674 11.48 -4.69 -24.17
CA SER A 674 12.37 -4.64 -25.31
C SER A 674 11.71 -5.20 -26.57
N GLY A 675 12.09 -4.70 -27.74
CA GLY A 675 11.66 -5.25 -29.03
C GLY A 675 12.58 -4.81 -30.16
N THR A 676 12.88 -5.73 -31.06
CA THR A 676 13.65 -5.48 -32.29
C THR A 676 12.72 -5.34 -33.48
N VAL A 677 12.89 -4.26 -34.24
CA VAL A 677 12.10 -4.01 -35.45
C VAL A 677 12.51 -4.97 -36.55
N GLN A 678 11.54 -5.71 -37.08
CA GLN A 678 11.71 -6.57 -38.25
C GLN A 678 11.16 -5.90 -39.52
N PRO A 679 11.74 -6.19 -40.69
CA PRO A 679 11.21 -5.72 -41.96
C PRO A 679 9.73 -6.09 -42.15
N ALA A 680 9.01 -5.21 -42.83
CA ALA A 680 7.64 -5.49 -43.22
C ALA A 680 7.61 -6.76 -44.09
N ARG A 681 6.64 -7.64 -43.85
CA ARG A 681 6.47 -8.85 -44.67
C ARG A 681 6.21 -8.45 -46.13
N THR A 682 7.06 -8.90 -47.04
CA THR A 682 6.80 -8.86 -48.48
C THR A 682 5.59 -9.75 -48.76
N GLY A 683 4.54 -9.20 -49.35
CA GLY A 683 3.24 -9.87 -49.45
C GLY A 683 3.29 -11.25 -50.13
N GLN A 684 2.45 -12.15 -49.64
CA GLN A 684 1.54 -12.86 -50.55
C GLN A 684 0.56 -11.87 -51.15
#